data_AF-A0A5M9J2L4-F1
#
_entry.id   AF-A0A5M9J2L4-F1
#
_cell.length_a   1.000
_cell.length_b   1.000
_cell.length_c   1.000
_cell.angle_alpha   90.00
_cell.angle_beta   90.00
_cell.angle_gamma   90.00
#
_symmetry.space_group_name_H-M   'P 1'
#
loop_
_entity.id
_entity.type
_entity.pdbx_description
1 polymer ?
#
loop_
_entity_poly.entity_id
_entity_poly.type
_entity_poly.pdbx_seq_one_letter_code
_entity_poly.pdbx_strand_id
1 'polypeptide(L)'
;MLTAPTQVSAQANGDAELAGLLAHAQRSAISTGRLEDIDNIPPASSFGQWWSHLHNLMKSPHFVGWASRQGIDLSKNIEINPRGELIAAMVGGERKTFSSFAQGHLWTSIMAPIMQAAKALTSNSAYIHSPTSSTSAPYRAVADFYGEEINGQTKESLGARATTLEQTKAFDLTRSAPERSEEVLQDAKANLATAHDQENVAMSLIDIILDADELSADLIPRTKRDRLDRLYRSPWYAQTEIQRLIRDQLSRVSITLHADSPSRALQEGTTVSLEKYLSDNAWDIPKNRDELFNLGRLLTTHPLSQLPHANLGGALSWPMPLSDENRRDMREALSQNTLGIDDLQQYDEGKGVLGYLTRNQQFMPYELSDPTRIIQNLLATPKAWALGQALQEKFNGISTPQSIDDWALAALGATLDRESEAGNTSTPVRTGVAGFDLARQDHWGMQPSTIVAELTEHLIYTGRTSRDLAPIAAHLLLSRGAPAFLVKDIPEKVTYGSHSWVSFSTAVARLEAQAPGSTARMTYTQVMQRADMAPATEQDRQVERRAQRDALKDWGVANGVISVNLQDDYTDEQMSRVLSAFNAQISELSEASKAYATPMPDRKKLALEELKRVYGDQTPFEKKCITSNPQLRDYPGPYSMLDLYLQGNIDQPPGSNWTSSSDDVDTRTMAGNADQLADINKLFSTELPNYFSSAEKAVGAQVKNLIATLPLEDRKNIEYGKITTLQEYNVSQSAFSRNVTETKVPNSLLVKSESNRGAVNVYEIDIQKNTIRKRDELDNYPLEPQVGGDGHTRYSTMLKEIIPSGSYSSNITDEKNQTDTPNSFASEKTGYIADAMVKTIDIRQLAAEARGLTTFDTEVPFYKKARAFMLDLIPLRSAIKNFQAGNIGEGVTDLIFDAFGFAMGLGAAARGAKALQTGASVVNKLAQGVKIVGRAALGSLNPLSGLGDLAKGGAALVNRSVRHVMSEGAHAVNLLKGPTGSYNLLKRASKDHGVVATGTYKLAEQTIESGAVLSQGKWYAYNPINGRAYGPPLPMFSANSVAMGGDMQSFRVLDHGLGMSEDMTKRGLRLTLDAHGDIPTGWDSALMRVNGSDITPNELLDLLKASNVDLNKYTEIRLTMCHSGNGAEQSFAAQFSTLTNKPTEGFLGIMHTSAEVEDVAARMFKIGGAKQREYIENAVIGNKKTIDKYEITSQTPDGRNIYTHHKDYNPVRFDAQGKPMLPKPPLSSYSKDPVKLPETKNEDFNFSEYDDLT
;
A
#
# COMPACT_ATOMS: atom_id res chain seq x y z
N MET A 1 56.99 -6.78 15.96
CA MET A 1 55.72 -6.80 16.72
C MET A 1 55.17 -8.21 16.64
N LEU A 2 55.05 -8.88 17.79
CA LEU A 2 54.35 -10.16 17.93
C LEU A 2 52.87 -9.94 17.63
N THR A 3 52.32 -10.67 16.67
CA THR A 3 50.89 -10.73 16.40
C THR A 3 50.18 -11.36 17.59
N ALA A 4 49.22 -10.64 18.17
CA ALA A 4 48.30 -11.20 19.15
C ALA A 4 47.50 -12.36 18.49
N PRO A 5 47.20 -13.45 19.22
CA PRO A 5 46.42 -14.55 18.67
C PRO A 5 44.99 -14.06 18.34
N THR A 6 44.53 -14.35 17.13
CA THR A 6 43.15 -14.15 16.69
C THR A 6 42.21 -14.89 17.64
N GLN A 7 41.33 -14.16 18.33
CA GLN A 7 40.22 -14.76 19.09
C GLN A 7 39.36 -15.60 18.13
N VAL A 8 39.23 -16.89 18.40
CA VAL A 8 38.30 -17.78 17.71
C VAL A 8 36.87 -17.32 18.01
N SER A 9 36.04 -17.12 16.98
CA SER A 9 34.67 -16.62 17.14
C SER A 9 33.81 -17.61 17.93
N ALA A 10 32.78 -17.10 18.64
CA ALA A 10 31.85 -17.95 19.38
C ALA A 10 31.16 -19.00 18.49
N GLN A 11 30.92 -18.65 17.22
CA GLN A 11 30.38 -19.56 16.20
C GLN A 11 31.33 -20.71 15.89
N ALA A 12 32.62 -20.43 15.65
CA ALA A 12 33.62 -21.46 15.38
C ALA A 12 33.80 -22.41 16.58
N ASN A 13 33.73 -21.89 17.80
CA ASN A 13 33.73 -22.72 19.01
C ASN A 13 32.47 -23.60 19.10
N GLY A 14 31.29 -23.06 18.77
CA GLY A 14 30.05 -23.82 18.73
C GLY A 14 30.06 -24.93 17.66
N ASP A 15 30.59 -24.64 16.47
CA ASP A 15 30.75 -25.62 15.40
C ASP A 15 31.74 -26.73 15.80
N ALA A 16 32.81 -26.38 16.51
CA ALA A 16 33.77 -27.35 17.05
C ALA A 16 33.17 -28.28 18.12
N GLU A 17 32.32 -27.75 18.99
CA GLU A 17 31.56 -28.55 19.96
C GLU A 17 30.56 -29.48 19.26
N LEU A 18 29.84 -28.96 18.25
CA LEU A 18 28.88 -29.74 17.48
C LEU A 18 29.54 -30.88 16.68
N ALA A 19 30.75 -30.67 16.15
CA ALA A 19 31.53 -31.72 15.51
C ALA A 19 31.82 -32.89 16.47
N GLY A 20 32.12 -32.59 17.74
CA GLY A 20 32.30 -33.61 18.79
C GLY A 20 31.02 -34.39 19.10
N LEU A 21 29.87 -33.71 19.15
CA LEU A 21 28.57 -34.35 19.36
C LEU A 21 28.19 -35.26 18.19
N LEU A 22 28.45 -34.82 16.95
CA LEU A 22 28.23 -35.63 15.76
C LEU A 22 29.11 -36.89 15.76
N ALA A 23 30.38 -36.76 16.14
CA ALA A 23 31.29 -37.90 16.30
C ALA A 23 30.79 -38.89 17.37
N HIS A 24 30.28 -38.39 18.50
CA HIS A 24 29.70 -39.23 19.55
C HIS A 24 28.49 -40.02 19.04
N ALA A 25 27.59 -39.38 18.28
CA ALA A 25 26.45 -40.05 17.66
C ALA A 25 26.90 -41.15 16.67
N GLN A 26 27.93 -40.89 15.88
CA GLN A 26 28.52 -41.89 14.97
C GLN A 26 29.12 -43.08 15.75
N ARG A 27 29.83 -42.83 16.86
CA ARG A 27 30.38 -43.87 17.74
C ARG A 27 29.28 -44.72 18.37
N SER A 28 28.21 -44.07 18.87
CA SER A 28 27.05 -44.77 19.43
C SER A 28 26.43 -45.71 18.39
N ALA A 29 26.22 -45.22 17.17
CA ALA A 29 25.65 -45.98 16.07
C ALA A 29 26.45 -47.24 15.68
N ILE A 30 27.78 -47.24 15.83
CA ILE A 30 28.61 -48.44 15.61
C ILE A 30 28.19 -49.58 16.56
N SER A 31 27.84 -49.23 17.80
CA SER A 31 27.43 -50.18 18.83
C SER A 31 25.94 -50.53 18.80
N THR A 32 25.06 -49.54 18.58
CA THR A 32 23.59 -49.71 18.61
C THR A 32 22.99 -50.09 17.26
N GLY A 33 23.71 -49.85 16.16
CA GLY A 33 23.23 -50.03 14.79
C GLY A 33 22.26 -48.93 14.31
N ARG A 34 22.07 -47.85 15.08
CA ARG A 34 21.16 -46.74 14.75
C ARG A 34 21.81 -45.38 15.01
N LEU A 35 21.64 -44.46 14.08
CA LEU A 35 22.00 -43.05 14.26
C LEU A 35 20.84 -42.36 14.99
N GLU A 36 21.09 -41.96 16.24
CA GLU A 36 20.12 -41.28 17.09
C GLU A 36 20.15 -39.76 16.85
N ASP A 37 19.16 -39.05 17.41
CA ASP A 37 19.13 -37.59 17.39
C ASP A 37 20.30 -37.03 18.22
N ILE A 38 20.77 -35.84 17.84
CA ILE A 38 21.86 -35.15 18.53
C ILE A 38 21.23 -34.13 19.47
N ASP A 39 21.37 -34.38 20.77
CA ASP A 39 20.94 -33.47 21.84
C ASP A 39 22.03 -32.45 22.20
N ASN A 40 21.62 -31.38 22.90
CA ASN A 40 22.48 -30.29 23.35
C ASN A 40 23.21 -29.56 22.21
N ILE A 41 22.50 -29.33 21.10
CA ILE A 41 23.02 -28.56 19.97
C ILE A 41 23.54 -27.19 20.47
N PRO A 42 24.83 -26.85 20.25
CA PRO A 42 25.40 -25.59 20.72
C PRO A 42 24.70 -24.41 20.05
N PRO A 43 24.10 -23.47 20.80
CA PRO A 43 23.29 -22.39 20.22
C PRO A 43 24.10 -21.40 19.38
N ALA A 44 25.41 -21.33 19.59
CA ALA A 44 26.30 -20.48 18.80
C ALA A 44 26.75 -21.15 17.48
N SER A 45 26.64 -22.49 17.36
CA SER A 45 27.00 -23.20 16.13
C SER A 45 26.19 -22.71 14.93
N SER A 46 26.78 -22.72 13.74
CA SER A 46 26.13 -22.31 12.50
C SER A 46 24.81 -23.06 12.27
N PHE A 47 24.83 -24.39 12.46
CA PHE A 47 23.62 -25.20 12.40
C PHE A 47 22.62 -24.84 13.51
N GLY A 48 23.07 -24.74 14.76
CA GLY A 48 22.21 -24.46 15.91
C GLY A 48 21.46 -23.14 15.78
N GLN A 49 22.11 -22.10 15.25
CA GLN A 49 21.46 -20.82 15.02
C GLN A 49 20.36 -20.89 13.95
N TRP A 50 20.63 -21.53 12.80
CA TRP A 50 19.62 -21.71 11.74
C TRP A 50 18.49 -22.66 12.18
N TRP A 51 18.81 -23.72 12.92
CA TRP A 51 17.83 -24.69 13.45
C TRP A 51 16.89 -24.04 14.46
N SER A 52 17.43 -23.25 15.38
CA SER A 52 16.66 -22.44 16.32
C SER A 52 15.79 -21.41 15.62
N HIS A 53 16.31 -20.76 14.57
CA HIS A 53 15.53 -19.82 13.76
C HIS A 53 14.35 -20.50 13.07
N LEU A 54 14.56 -21.65 12.41
CA LEU A 54 13.46 -22.43 11.82
C LEU A 54 12.46 -22.87 12.89
N HIS A 55 12.91 -23.31 14.07
CA HIS A 55 12.04 -23.67 15.18
C HIS A 55 11.13 -22.51 15.61
N ASN A 56 11.68 -21.30 15.72
CA ASN A 56 10.93 -20.10 16.08
C ASN A 56 9.92 -19.70 14.98
N LEU A 57 10.29 -19.82 13.71
CA LEU A 57 9.38 -19.59 12.59
C LEU A 57 8.17 -20.53 12.61
N MET A 58 8.39 -21.81 12.90
CA MET A 58 7.33 -22.83 13.04
C MET A 58 6.42 -22.60 14.26
N LYS A 59 6.80 -21.70 15.18
CA LYS A 59 5.99 -21.27 16.33
C LYS A 59 5.39 -19.87 16.19
N SER A 60 5.69 -19.17 15.09
CA SER A 60 5.15 -17.83 14.87
C SER A 60 3.61 -17.87 14.86
N PRO A 61 2.92 -16.91 15.51
CA PRO A 61 1.44 -16.87 15.55
C PRO A 61 0.80 -16.91 14.18
N HIS A 62 1.49 -16.31 13.21
CA HIS A 62 1.21 -16.33 11.79
C HIS A 62 1.15 -17.75 11.17
N PHE A 63 2.23 -18.53 11.32
CA PHE A 63 2.25 -19.89 10.81
C PHE A 63 1.21 -20.76 11.51
N VAL A 64 1.13 -20.66 12.84
CA VAL A 64 0.19 -21.43 13.67
C VAL A 64 -1.26 -21.12 13.28
N GLY A 65 -1.59 -19.83 13.08
CA GLY A 65 -2.92 -19.39 12.66
C GLY A 65 -3.29 -19.87 11.25
N TRP A 66 -2.33 -19.89 10.33
CA TRP A 66 -2.55 -20.48 9.00
C TRP A 66 -2.73 -22.00 9.08
N ALA A 67 -1.86 -22.70 9.79
CA ALA A 67 -1.90 -24.15 9.95
C ALA A 67 -3.22 -24.61 10.58
N SER A 68 -3.70 -23.88 11.59
CA SER A 68 -5.00 -24.11 12.23
C SER A 68 -6.17 -23.98 11.25
N ARG A 69 -6.19 -22.96 10.39
CA ARG A 69 -7.23 -22.80 9.35
C ARG A 69 -7.23 -23.93 8.31
N GLN A 70 -6.08 -24.53 8.06
CA GLN A 70 -5.93 -25.68 7.17
C GLN A 70 -6.19 -27.03 7.90
N GLY A 71 -6.41 -27.01 9.21
CA GLY A 71 -6.60 -28.20 10.04
C GLY A 71 -5.33 -29.06 10.19
N ILE A 72 -4.15 -28.45 10.11
CA ILE A 72 -2.87 -29.15 10.26
C ILE A 72 -2.61 -29.51 11.73
N ASP A 73 -2.24 -30.76 11.99
CA ASP A 73 -1.82 -31.25 13.30
C ASP A 73 -0.35 -30.89 13.55
N LEU A 74 -0.13 -29.81 14.31
CA LEU A 74 1.20 -29.32 14.68
C LEU A 74 1.92 -30.21 15.72
N SER A 75 1.28 -31.25 16.27
CA SER A 75 1.95 -32.23 17.13
C SER A 75 2.77 -33.25 16.35
N LYS A 76 2.61 -33.30 15.01
CA LYS A 76 3.35 -34.17 14.10
C LYS A 76 4.38 -33.37 13.31
N ASN A 77 5.46 -34.05 12.93
CA ASN A 77 6.51 -33.43 12.12
C ASN A 77 5.95 -33.05 10.75
N ILE A 78 6.27 -31.83 10.31
CA ILE A 78 5.96 -31.32 8.98
C ILE A 78 7.19 -31.53 8.11
N GLU A 79 7.02 -32.15 6.94
CA GLU A 79 8.08 -32.25 5.95
C GLU A 79 8.11 -30.97 5.12
N ILE A 80 9.25 -30.30 5.07
CA ILE A 80 9.46 -29.05 4.35
C ILE A 80 10.39 -29.34 3.18
N ASN A 81 9.93 -29.10 1.96
CA ASN A 81 10.71 -29.28 0.73
C ASN A 81 11.02 -27.89 0.13
N PRO A 82 12.19 -27.30 0.45
CA PRO A 82 12.53 -25.96 -0.01
C PRO A 82 12.76 -25.87 -1.53
N ARG A 83 13.16 -26.97 -2.20
CA ARG A 83 13.38 -26.99 -3.66
C ARG A 83 12.08 -27.07 -4.45
N GLY A 84 11.08 -27.77 -3.91
CA GLY A 84 9.75 -27.92 -4.50
C GLY A 84 8.73 -26.87 -4.02
N GLU A 85 9.15 -25.92 -3.18
CA GLU A 85 8.29 -24.91 -2.53
C GLU A 85 7.01 -25.47 -1.90
N LEU A 86 7.11 -26.61 -1.22
CA LEU A 86 5.97 -27.34 -0.66
C LEU A 86 6.23 -27.86 0.74
N ILE A 87 5.16 -28.08 1.50
CA ILE A 87 5.20 -28.83 2.76
C ILE A 87 4.22 -30.00 2.70
N ALA A 88 4.53 -31.09 3.39
CA ALA A 88 3.61 -32.18 3.63
C ALA A 88 3.35 -32.31 5.13
N ALA A 89 2.08 -32.24 5.53
CA ALA A 89 1.63 -32.22 6.92
C ALA A 89 0.42 -33.15 7.14
N MET A 90 0.16 -33.52 8.39
CA MET A 90 -1.00 -34.33 8.77
C MET A 90 -2.24 -33.44 8.94
N VAL A 91 -3.35 -33.77 8.29
CA VAL A 91 -4.63 -33.05 8.35
C VAL A 91 -5.75 -34.08 8.52
N GLY A 92 -6.44 -34.07 9.66
CA GLY A 92 -7.53 -35.01 9.92
C GLY A 92 -7.12 -36.50 9.86
N GLY A 93 -5.86 -36.81 10.18
CA GLY A 93 -5.32 -38.18 10.13
C GLY A 93 -4.72 -38.62 8.79
N GLU A 94 -4.84 -37.80 7.74
CA GLU A 94 -4.24 -38.07 6.41
C GLU A 94 -3.08 -37.12 6.12
N ARG A 95 -2.11 -37.58 5.32
CA ARG A 95 -0.99 -36.75 4.88
C ARG A 95 -1.42 -35.90 3.67
N LYS A 96 -1.38 -34.57 3.80
CA LYS A 96 -1.70 -33.62 2.74
C LYS A 96 -0.50 -32.75 2.39
N THR A 97 -0.40 -32.41 1.10
CA THR A 97 0.66 -31.53 0.58
C THR A 97 0.10 -30.15 0.27
N PHE A 98 0.83 -29.12 0.65
CA PHE A 98 0.52 -27.71 0.38
C PHE A 98 1.68 -27.09 -0.38
N SER A 99 1.40 -26.23 -1.36
CA SER A 99 2.42 -25.58 -2.19
C SER A 99 2.00 -24.18 -2.62
N SER A 100 2.98 -23.39 -3.09
CA SER A 100 2.76 -22.04 -3.62
C SER A 100 1.82 -22.03 -4.82
N PHE A 101 1.83 -23.11 -5.60
CA PHE A 101 0.95 -23.32 -6.75
C PHE A 101 -0.51 -23.50 -6.34
N ALA A 102 -0.79 -24.28 -5.30
CA ALA A 102 -2.16 -24.59 -4.87
C ALA A 102 -2.82 -23.49 -4.01
N GLN A 103 -2.00 -22.67 -3.34
CA GLN A 103 -2.48 -21.75 -2.29
C GLN A 103 -2.23 -20.27 -2.61
N GLY A 104 -1.58 -19.96 -3.75
CA GLY A 104 -1.37 -18.60 -4.26
C GLY A 104 -0.43 -17.74 -3.42
N HIS A 105 -0.56 -16.42 -3.54
CA HIS A 105 0.34 -15.45 -2.89
C HIS A 105 0.39 -15.55 -1.34
N LEU A 106 -0.74 -15.82 -0.68
CA LEU A 106 -0.79 -15.88 0.79
C LEU A 106 0.12 -16.97 1.35
N TRP A 107 0.28 -18.07 0.61
CA TRP A 107 1.27 -19.08 0.92
C TRP A 107 2.70 -18.54 0.82
N THR A 108 3.04 -17.85 -0.28
CA THR A 108 4.41 -17.35 -0.48
C THR A 108 4.82 -16.37 0.60
N SER A 109 3.93 -15.47 1.05
CA SER A 109 4.23 -14.55 2.17
C SER A 109 4.52 -15.26 3.49
N ILE A 110 3.74 -16.27 3.85
CA ILE A 110 3.87 -16.96 5.14
C ILE A 110 5.05 -17.94 5.12
N MET A 111 5.24 -18.63 3.99
CA MET A 111 6.22 -19.70 3.86
C MET A 111 7.60 -19.21 3.46
N ALA A 112 7.76 -18.02 2.86
CA ALA A 112 9.06 -17.55 2.40
C ALA A 112 10.17 -17.60 3.48
N PRO A 113 9.95 -17.11 4.73
CA PRO A 113 10.97 -17.22 5.78
C PRO A 113 11.28 -18.68 6.15
N ILE A 114 10.26 -19.55 6.19
CA ILE A 114 10.41 -20.98 6.49
C ILE A 114 11.20 -21.68 5.38
N MET A 115 10.91 -21.37 4.12
CA MET A 115 11.62 -21.93 2.96
C MET A 115 13.06 -21.44 2.92
N GLN A 116 13.33 -20.16 3.25
CA GLN A 116 14.68 -19.62 3.37
C GLN A 116 15.49 -20.37 4.43
N ALA A 117 14.94 -20.53 5.63
CA ALA A 117 15.60 -21.24 6.72
C ALA A 117 15.81 -22.73 6.38
N ALA A 118 14.82 -23.39 5.78
CA ALA A 118 14.94 -24.78 5.34
C ALA A 118 15.98 -24.96 4.22
N LYS A 119 16.09 -23.99 3.30
CA LYS A 119 17.11 -23.98 2.25
C LYS A 119 18.51 -23.81 2.84
N ALA A 120 18.69 -22.89 3.78
CA ALA A 120 19.95 -22.73 4.51
C ALA A 120 20.33 -24.02 5.26
N LEU A 121 19.35 -24.73 5.83
CA LEU A 121 19.55 -25.98 6.59
C LEU A 121 19.82 -27.23 5.75
N THR A 122 19.59 -27.20 4.44
CA THR A 122 19.73 -28.36 3.55
C THR A 122 20.87 -28.14 2.56
N SER A 123 21.63 -29.19 2.22
CA SER A 123 22.66 -29.13 1.17
C SER A 123 22.25 -29.99 -0.01
N ASN A 124 22.15 -31.30 0.21
CA ASN A 124 21.84 -32.28 -0.81
C ASN A 124 20.42 -32.84 -0.68
N SER A 125 19.84 -32.83 0.53
CA SER A 125 18.49 -33.36 0.75
C SER A 125 17.43 -32.54 0.01
N ALA A 126 16.40 -33.24 -0.48
CA ALA A 126 15.22 -32.59 -1.06
C ALA A 126 14.29 -31.99 0.00
N TYR A 127 14.38 -32.43 1.26
CA TYR A 127 13.49 -32.00 2.34
C TYR A 127 14.19 -32.01 3.70
N ILE A 128 13.58 -31.33 4.66
CA ILE A 128 13.90 -31.35 6.09
C ILE A 128 12.61 -31.45 6.92
N HIS A 129 12.66 -32.04 8.10
CA HIS A 129 11.52 -32.06 9.02
C HIS A 129 11.53 -30.82 9.92
N SER A 130 10.34 -30.30 10.22
CA SER A 130 10.16 -29.17 11.13
C SER A 130 10.75 -29.46 12.52
N PRO A 131 11.50 -28.54 13.12
CA PRO A 131 12.07 -28.73 14.45
C PRO A 131 11.01 -28.82 15.55
N THR A 132 11.01 -29.89 16.33
CA THR A 132 10.20 -30.01 17.55
C THR A 132 10.91 -29.42 18.77
N SER A 133 12.24 -29.28 18.72
CA SER A 133 13.10 -28.64 19.72
C SER A 133 14.13 -27.74 19.04
N SER A 134 14.55 -26.66 19.71
CA SER A 134 15.67 -25.82 19.27
C SER A 134 17.04 -26.37 19.68
N THR A 135 17.10 -27.32 20.62
CA THR A 135 18.34 -27.85 21.22
C THR A 135 18.61 -29.32 20.89
N SER A 136 17.71 -29.96 20.14
CA SER A 136 17.85 -31.34 19.67
C SER A 136 17.47 -31.42 18.20
N ALA A 137 18.25 -32.15 17.41
CA ALA A 137 18.04 -32.28 15.97
C ALA A 137 18.38 -33.69 15.46
N PRO A 138 17.70 -34.21 14.43
CA PRO A 138 18.06 -35.49 13.83
C PRO A 138 19.46 -35.47 13.26
N TYR A 139 20.22 -36.56 13.46
CA TYR A 139 21.58 -36.72 12.90
C TYR A 139 21.65 -36.31 11.42
N ARG A 140 20.65 -36.74 10.63
CA ARG A 140 20.55 -36.46 9.20
C ARG A 140 20.53 -34.96 8.88
N ALA A 141 19.87 -34.14 9.69
CA ALA A 141 19.78 -32.69 9.46
C ALA A 141 21.14 -32.02 9.71
N VAL A 142 21.84 -32.41 10.78
CA VAL A 142 23.18 -31.90 11.10
C VAL A 142 24.20 -32.32 10.03
N ALA A 143 24.18 -33.60 9.65
CA ALA A 143 25.06 -34.16 8.63
C ALA A 143 24.86 -33.47 7.26
N ASP A 144 23.61 -33.31 6.80
CA ASP A 144 23.34 -32.65 5.51
C ASP A 144 23.72 -31.16 5.53
N PHE A 145 23.56 -30.45 6.65
CA PHE A 145 23.98 -29.06 6.76
C PHE A 145 25.48 -28.90 6.51
N TYR A 146 26.33 -29.74 7.13
CA TYR A 146 27.78 -29.68 6.93
C TYR A 146 28.29 -30.44 5.70
N GLY A 147 27.39 -31.04 4.91
CA GLY A 147 27.76 -31.80 3.70
C GLY A 147 28.37 -33.17 3.97
N GLU A 148 28.16 -33.71 5.18
CA GLU A 148 28.57 -35.07 5.54
C GLU A 148 27.72 -36.11 4.78
N GLU A 149 28.27 -37.32 4.62
CA GLU A 149 27.51 -38.42 4.02
C GLU A 149 26.30 -38.80 4.91
N ILE A 150 25.13 -38.93 4.30
CA ILE A 150 23.86 -39.25 5.00
C ILE A 150 23.31 -40.64 4.72
N ASN A 151 23.85 -41.34 3.71
CA ASN A 151 23.40 -42.68 3.29
C ASN A 151 24.62 -43.58 3.02
N GLY A 152 24.46 -44.91 3.17
CA GLY A 152 25.47 -45.88 2.73
C GLY A 152 26.72 -46.01 3.62
N GLN A 153 26.71 -45.43 4.81
CA GLN A 153 27.84 -45.47 5.73
C GLN A 153 28.01 -46.87 6.35
N THR A 154 29.23 -47.42 6.33
CA THR A 154 29.55 -48.65 7.04
C THR A 154 30.01 -48.35 8.46
N LYS A 155 30.09 -49.37 9.33
CA LYS A 155 30.61 -49.18 10.70
C LYS A 155 32.05 -48.64 10.68
N GLU A 156 32.84 -49.08 9.71
CA GLU A 156 34.23 -48.64 9.52
C GLU A 156 34.30 -47.17 9.06
N SER A 157 33.45 -46.75 8.12
CA SER A 157 33.45 -45.35 7.65
C SER A 157 32.95 -44.37 8.72
N LEU A 158 31.93 -44.75 9.50
CA LEU A 158 31.49 -43.99 10.67
C LEU A 158 32.60 -43.85 11.72
N GLY A 159 33.31 -44.94 12.01
CA GLY A 159 34.41 -44.94 13.00
C GLY A 159 35.60 -44.09 12.57
N ALA A 160 35.97 -44.15 11.28
CA ALA A 160 37.02 -43.31 10.72
C ALA A 160 36.64 -41.83 10.78
N ARG A 161 35.42 -41.47 10.33
CA ARG A 161 34.96 -40.08 10.33
C ARG A 161 34.83 -39.49 11.73
N ALA A 162 34.28 -40.26 12.68
CA ALA A 162 34.19 -39.85 14.08
C ALA A 162 35.57 -39.51 14.67
N THR A 163 36.58 -40.33 14.36
CA THR A 163 37.96 -40.08 14.79
C THR A 163 38.50 -38.77 14.20
N THR A 164 38.23 -38.48 12.92
CA THR A 164 38.64 -37.23 12.29
C THR A 164 37.98 -36.02 12.94
N LEU A 165 36.67 -36.07 13.20
CA LEU A 165 35.93 -34.97 13.84
C LEU A 165 36.38 -34.75 15.29
N GLU A 166 36.67 -35.82 16.04
CA GLU A 166 37.24 -35.74 17.40
C GLU A 166 38.63 -35.06 17.42
N GLN A 167 39.47 -35.37 16.42
CA GLN A 167 40.84 -34.84 16.32
C GLN A 167 40.89 -33.40 15.82
N THR A 168 40.13 -33.11 14.77
CA THR A 168 40.14 -31.81 14.09
C THR A 168 39.22 -30.80 14.76
N LYS A 169 38.17 -31.27 15.44
CA LYS A 169 37.07 -30.45 15.97
C LYS A 169 36.53 -29.46 14.94
N ALA A 170 36.43 -29.89 13.68
CA ALA A 170 35.99 -29.07 12.58
C ALA A 170 35.30 -29.93 11.51
N PHE A 171 34.42 -29.30 10.74
CA PHE A 171 33.80 -29.90 9.56
C PHE A 171 34.61 -29.54 8.30
N ASP A 172 34.65 -30.44 7.32
CA ASP A 172 35.31 -30.20 6.03
C ASP A 172 34.38 -29.37 5.12
N LEU A 173 34.27 -28.06 5.37
CA LEU A 173 33.41 -27.16 4.60
C LEU A 173 33.97 -26.95 3.17
N THR A 174 33.45 -27.68 2.18
CA THR A 174 33.89 -27.54 0.77
C THR A 174 33.39 -26.27 0.05
N ARG A 175 32.49 -25.49 0.63
CA ARG A 175 32.17 -24.09 0.25
C ARG A 175 31.10 -23.53 1.20
N SER A 176 31.33 -22.37 1.81
CA SER A 176 30.24 -21.65 2.48
C SER A 176 29.25 -21.19 1.40
N ALA A 177 28.03 -21.73 1.41
CA ALA A 177 26.98 -21.23 0.54
C ALA A 177 26.61 -19.80 0.98
N PRO A 178 26.54 -18.81 0.07
CA PRO A 178 26.19 -17.43 0.43
C PRO A 178 24.86 -17.33 1.20
N GLU A 179 23.95 -18.28 0.96
CA GLU A 179 22.64 -18.40 1.61
C GLU A 179 22.72 -18.72 3.11
N ARG A 180 23.89 -19.14 3.61
CA ARG A 180 24.13 -19.53 5.01
C ARG A 180 24.99 -18.51 5.76
N SER A 181 25.28 -17.37 5.15
CA SER A 181 26.13 -16.35 5.78
C SER A 181 25.49 -15.82 7.06
N GLU A 182 26.33 -15.29 7.96
CA GLU A 182 25.86 -14.68 9.21
C GLU A 182 24.95 -13.48 8.92
N GLU A 183 25.27 -12.69 7.89
CA GLU A 183 24.44 -11.55 7.47
C GLU A 183 23.02 -12.00 7.08
N VAL A 184 22.89 -13.04 6.25
CA VAL A 184 21.59 -13.57 5.82
C VAL A 184 20.76 -14.08 7.01
N LEU A 185 21.41 -14.72 7.98
CA LEU A 185 20.77 -15.19 9.21
C LEU A 185 20.32 -14.03 10.10
N GLN A 186 21.15 -13.00 10.27
CA GLN A 186 20.81 -11.82 11.07
C GLN A 186 19.62 -11.07 10.46
N ASP A 187 19.59 -10.91 9.13
CA ASP A 187 18.43 -10.36 8.42
C ASP A 187 17.16 -11.19 8.65
N ALA A 188 17.27 -12.52 8.58
CA ALA A 188 16.13 -13.42 8.81
C ALA A 188 15.60 -13.32 10.26
N LYS A 189 16.49 -13.27 11.26
CA LYS A 189 16.13 -13.05 12.67
C LYS A 189 15.50 -11.67 12.89
N ALA A 190 16.07 -10.62 12.31
CA ALA A 190 15.56 -9.25 12.35
C ALA A 190 14.15 -9.13 11.77
N ASN A 191 13.86 -9.82 10.66
CA ASN A 191 12.52 -9.86 10.06
C ASN A 191 11.50 -10.54 10.98
N LEU A 192 11.85 -11.68 11.59
CA LEU A 192 10.98 -12.35 12.55
C LEU A 192 10.76 -11.49 13.81
N ALA A 193 11.81 -10.84 14.31
CA ALA A 193 11.76 -9.92 15.43
C ALA A 193 10.85 -8.70 15.15
N THR A 194 10.93 -8.16 13.94
CA THR A 194 10.06 -7.06 13.50
C THR A 194 8.59 -7.48 13.47
N ALA A 195 8.28 -8.66 12.92
CA ALA A 195 6.91 -9.18 12.94
C ALA A 195 6.38 -9.38 14.37
N HIS A 196 7.22 -9.88 15.28
CA HIS A 196 6.89 -10.02 16.70
C HIS A 196 6.58 -8.67 17.36
N ASP A 197 7.44 -7.67 17.16
CA ASP A 197 7.22 -6.32 17.71
C ASP A 197 5.93 -5.70 17.16
N GLN A 198 5.67 -5.84 15.86
CA GLN A 198 4.46 -5.33 15.23
C GLN A 198 3.18 -5.98 15.78
N GLU A 199 3.21 -7.29 16.05
CA GLU A 199 2.11 -7.99 16.69
C GLU A 199 1.86 -7.48 18.12
N ASN A 200 2.93 -7.25 18.90
CA ASN A 200 2.83 -6.65 20.23
C ASN A 200 2.23 -5.24 20.19
N VAL A 201 2.66 -4.40 19.23
CA VAL A 201 2.04 -3.09 19.00
C VAL A 201 0.56 -3.25 18.70
N ALA A 202 0.20 -4.12 17.76
CA ALA A 202 -1.20 -4.31 17.36
C ALA A 202 -2.08 -4.76 18.54
N MET A 203 -1.56 -5.65 19.39
CA MET A 203 -2.25 -6.08 20.61
C MET A 203 -2.43 -4.92 21.59
N SER A 204 -1.41 -4.08 21.79
CA SER A 204 -1.53 -2.89 22.64
C SER A 204 -2.49 -1.83 22.09
N LEU A 205 -2.73 -1.78 20.77
CA LEU A 205 -3.73 -0.88 20.19
C LEU A 205 -5.17 -1.29 20.52
N ILE A 206 -5.44 -2.55 20.88
CA ILE A 206 -6.80 -3.04 21.17
C ILE A 206 -7.40 -2.27 22.35
N ASP A 207 -6.65 -2.09 23.44
CA ASP A 207 -7.15 -1.39 24.62
C ASP A 207 -7.44 0.10 24.32
N ILE A 208 -6.57 0.73 23.52
CA ILE A 208 -6.75 2.13 23.07
C ILE A 208 -8.00 2.27 22.20
N ILE A 209 -8.26 1.28 21.35
CA ILE A 209 -9.46 1.21 20.53
C ILE A 209 -10.71 1.10 21.42
N LEU A 210 -10.70 0.27 22.45
CA LEU A 210 -11.83 0.11 23.36
C LEU A 210 -12.12 1.40 24.13
N ASP A 211 -11.09 2.07 24.66
CA ASP A 211 -11.22 3.36 25.33
C ASP A 211 -11.79 4.43 24.37
N ALA A 212 -11.30 4.48 23.12
CA ALA A 212 -11.80 5.39 22.10
C ALA A 212 -13.25 5.09 21.70
N ASP A 213 -13.65 3.82 21.69
CA ASP A 213 -15.01 3.38 21.38
C ASP A 213 -15.99 3.77 22.48
N GLU A 214 -15.62 3.60 23.74
CA GLU A 214 -16.41 4.04 24.88
C GLU A 214 -16.64 5.56 24.86
N LEU A 215 -15.57 6.34 24.66
CA LEU A 215 -15.67 7.79 24.55
C LEU A 215 -16.50 8.23 23.33
N SER A 216 -16.34 7.54 22.20
CA SER A 216 -17.13 7.79 20.99
C SER A 216 -18.62 7.49 21.21
N ALA A 217 -18.94 6.42 21.93
CA ALA A 217 -20.32 6.05 22.26
C ALA A 217 -21.01 7.10 23.14
N ASP A 218 -20.27 7.79 24.01
CA ASP A 218 -20.79 8.92 24.79
C ASP A 218 -20.94 10.21 23.95
N LEU A 219 -19.93 10.56 23.14
CA LEU A 219 -19.85 11.87 22.49
C LEU A 219 -20.63 11.95 21.17
N ILE A 220 -20.61 10.92 20.32
CA ILE A 220 -21.23 10.97 18.97
C ILE A 220 -22.76 11.19 19.04
N PRO A 221 -23.53 10.53 19.92
CA PRO A 221 -24.96 10.81 20.03
C PRO A 221 -25.25 12.26 20.42
N ARG A 222 -24.37 12.90 21.20
CA ARG A 222 -24.49 14.30 21.62
C ARG A 222 -24.29 15.28 20.48
N THR A 223 -23.61 14.90 19.40
CA THR A 223 -23.42 15.76 18.22
C THR A 223 -24.65 15.80 17.31
N LYS A 224 -25.56 14.84 17.45
CA LYS A 224 -26.81 14.75 16.67
C LYS A 224 -28.01 15.38 17.38
N ARG A 225 -27.85 15.82 18.62
CA ARG A 225 -28.87 16.53 19.38
C ARG A 225 -29.09 17.93 18.81
N ASP A 226 -30.24 18.51 19.13
CA ASP A 226 -30.51 19.91 18.82
C ASP A 226 -29.40 20.80 19.43
N ARG A 227 -28.97 21.83 18.70
CA ARG A 227 -27.88 22.72 19.15
C ARG A 227 -28.22 23.49 20.43
N LEU A 228 -29.50 23.60 20.78
CA LEU A 228 -29.99 24.23 22.01
C LEU A 228 -30.06 23.27 23.21
N ASP A 229 -29.87 21.97 23.00
CA ASP A 229 -29.81 20.97 24.08
C ASP A 229 -28.53 21.19 24.93
N ARG A 230 -28.66 21.25 26.26
CA ARG A 230 -27.52 21.43 27.19
C ARG A 230 -26.48 20.30 27.11
N LEU A 231 -26.88 19.13 26.64
CA LEU A 231 -26.01 17.97 26.43
C LEU A 231 -25.34 17.96 25.05
N TYR A 232 -25.71 18.88 24.15
CA TYR A 232 -25.08 19.01 22.83
C TYR A 232 -23.57 19.21 22.96
N ARG A 233 -22.84 18.60 22.04
CA ARG A 233 -21.40 18.81 21.81
C ARG A 233 -21.17 18.98 20.33
N SER A 234 -20.28 19.88 19.95
CA SER A 234 -19.96 20.04 18.53
C SER A 234 -19.20 18.81 18.01
N PRO A 235 -19.36 18.43 16.73
CA PRO A 235 -18.56 17.39 16.10
C PRO A 235 -17.05 17.59 16.27
N TRP A 236 -16.60 18.85 16.18
CA TRP A 236 -15.19 19.21 16.38
C TRP A 236 -14.69 18.95 17.80
N TYR A 237 -15.50 19.26 18.82
CA TYR A 237 -15.17 18.95 20.21
C TYR A 237 -15.03 17.44 20.43
N ALA A 238 -15.99 16.66 19.92
CA ALA A 238 -15.95 15.20 20.03
C ALA A 238 -14.70 14.62 19.38
N GLN A 239 -14.37 15.08 18.16
CA GLN A 239 -13.17 14.64 17.45
C GLN A 239 -11.88 15.01 18.19
N THR A 240 -11.80 16.21 18.76
CA THR A 240 -10.61 16.70 19.47
C THR A 240 -10.36 15.89 20.75
N GLU A 241 -11.40 15.59 21.53
CA GLU A 241 -11.26 14.78 22.75
C GLU A 241 -10.86 13.33 22.46
N ILE A 242 -11.45 12.72 21.42
CA ILE A 242 -11.06 11.36 20.99
C ILE A 242 -9.60 11.36 20.53
N GLN A 243 -9.20 12.35 19.71
CA GLN A 243 -7.82 12.44 19.24
C GLN A 243 -6.83 12.66 20.40
N ARG A 244 -7.20 13.47 21.40
CA ARG A 244 -6.38 13.69 22.59
C ARG A 244 -6.21 12.41 23.40
N LEU A 245 -7.29 11.68 23.68
CA LEU A 245 -7.24 10.37 24.35
C LEU A 245 -6.28 9.41 23.64
N ILE A 246 -6.40 9.30 22.31
CA ILE A 246 -5.56 8.40 21.51
C ILE A 246 -4.09 8.78 21.63
N ARG A 247 -3.76 10.07 21.45
CA ARG A 247 -2.37 10.56 21.58
C ARG A 247 -1.80 10.29 22.98
N ASP A 248 -2.56 10.63 24.02
CA ASP A 248 -2.14 10.45 25.41
C ASP A 248 -1.84 8.97 25.70
N GLN A 249 -2.69 8.05 25.22
CA GLN A 249 -2.49 6.61 25.38
C GLN A 249 -1.27 6.10 24.59
N LEU A 250 -1.10 6.52 23.33
CA LEU A 250 0.05 6.11 22.50
C LEU A 250 1.39 6.56 23.10
N SER A 251 1.41 7.72 23.76
CA SER A 251 2.61 8.23 24.43
C SER A 251 2.94 7.46 25.73
N ARG A 252 1.91 6.94 26.41
CA ARG A 252 2.02 6.28 27.73
C ARG A 252 2.28 4.77 27.63
N VAL A 253 1.59 4.09 26.71
CA VAL A 253 1.71 2.64 26.54
C VAL A 253 3.05 2.35 25.86
N SER A 254 3.78 1.38 26.41
CA SER A 254 5.10 0.98 25.91
C SER A 254 5.16 -0.52 25.68
N ILE A 255 5.95 -0.93 24.68
CA ILE A 255 6.27 -2.32 24.40
C ILE A 255 7.75 -2.60 24.69
N THR A 256 8.06 -3.86 24.97
CA THR A 256 9.45 -4.34 25.00
C THR A 256 9.81 -4.87 23.62
N LEU A 257 10.88 -4.34 23.04
CA LEU A 257 11.38 -4.74 21.74
C LEU A 257 12.05 -6.12 21.83
N HIS A 258 11.86 -6.94 20.81
CA HIS A 258 12.56 -8.21 20.66
C HIS A 258 14.08 -8.00 20.63
N ALA A 259 14.84 -8.99 21.12
CA ALA A 259 16.29 -8.86 21.29
C ALA A 259 17.01 -8.55 19.96
N ASP A 260 16.58 -9.21 18.89
CA ASP A 260 17.07 -9.07 17.51
C ASP A 260 16.33 -7.96 16.70
N SER A 261 15.52 -7.12 17.36
CA SER A 261 14.75 -6.08 16.66
C SER A 261 15.66 -4.99 16.08
N PRO A 262 15.54 -4.66 14.78
CA PRO A 262 16.23 -3.52 14.20
C PRO A 262 15.85 -2.18 14.85
N SER A 263 14.67 -2.09 15.45
CA SER A 263 14.22 -0.89 16.15
C SER A 263 15.03 -0.63 17.43
N ARG A 264 15.64 -1.67 18.00
CA ARG A 264 16.47 -1.57 19.21
C ARG A 264 17.72 -0.74 18.98
N ALA A 265 18.26 -0.76 17.76
CA ALA A 265 19.39 0.07 17.36
C ALA A 265 19.09 1.58 17.38
N LEU A 266 17.81 1.98 17.46
CA LEU A 266 17.37 3.37 17.50
C LEU A 266 17.02 3.83 18.94
N GLN A 267 17.14 2.95 19.94
CA GLN A 267 16.76 3.23 21.33
C GLN A 267 17.94 3.05 22.29
N GLU A 268 17.95 3.83 23.37
CA GLU A 268 18.89 3.64 24.50
C GLU A 268 18.48 2.47 25.41
N GLY A 269 17.22 2.04 25.36
CA GLY A 269 16.66 0.97 26.20
C GLY A 269 15.95 -0.14 25.42
N THR A 270 15.45 -1.16 26.12
CA THR A 270 14.68 -2.27 25.53
C THR A 270 13.20 -1.97 25.38
N THR A 271 12.71 -0.90 26.00
CA THR A 271 11.30 -0.50 25.97
C THR A 271 11.10 0.80 25.21
N VAL A 272 10.02 0.90 24.45
CA VAL A 272 9.68 2.09 23.66
C VAL A 272 8.19 2.36 23.71
N SER A 273 7.78 3.63 23.77
CA SER A 273 6.36 4.00 23.68
C SER A 273 5.79 3.69 22.29
N LEU A 274 4.48 3.43 22.21
CA LEU A 274 3.84 3.17 20.92
C LEU A 274 4.03 4.36 19.96
N GLU A 275 3.85 5.59 20.43
CA GLU A 275 4.06 6.80 19.62
C GLU A 275 5.48 6.88 19.05
N LYS A 276 6.50 6.58 19.87
CA LYS A 276 7.90 6.60 19.45
C LYS A 276 8.18 5.47 18.45
N TYR A 277 7.68 4.26 18.69
CA TYR A 277 7.82 3.12 17.77
C TYR A 277 7.21 3.42 16.40
N LEU A 278 5.99 3.97 16.37
CA LEU A 278 5.30 4.35 15.12
C LEU A 278 6.10 5.43 14.37
N SER A 279 6.55 6.46 15.08
CA SER A 279 7.34 7.54 14.50
C SER A 279 8.68 7.05 13.94
N ASP A 280 9.38 6.17 14.65
CA ASP A 280 10.67 5.62 14.23
C ASP A 280 10.56 4.74 12.98
N ASN A 281 9.39 4.12 12.77
CA ASN A 281 9.07 3.33 11.58
C ASN A 281 8.38 4.16 10.48
N ALA A 282 8.30 5.48 10.62
CA ALA A 282 7.69 6.42 9.67
C ALA A 282 6.18 6.20 9.41
N TRP A 283 5.48 5.67 10.41
CA TRP A 283 4.05 5.44 10.35
C TRP A 283 3.27 6.64 10.88
N ASP A 284 2.08 6.86 10.34
CA ASP A 284 1.19 7.90 10.81
C ASP A 284 0.72 7.61 12.24
N ILE A 285 0.69 8.66 13.05
CA ILE A 285 0.08 8.59 14.39
C ILE A 285 -1.44 8.64 14.23
N PRO A 286 -2.17 7.58 14.63
CA PRO A 286 -3.63 7.54 14.51
C PRO A 286 -4.31 8.66 15.28
N LYS A 287 -5.34 9.24 14.68
CA LYS A 287 -6.10 10.38 15.23
C LYS A 287 -7.54 10.02 15.57
N ASN A 288 -8.00 8.86 15.11
CA ASN A 288 -9.36 8.38 15.33
C ASN A 288 -9.39 6.85 15.34
N ARG A 289 -10.56 6.33 15.72
CA ARG A 289 -10.87 4.91 15.77
C ARG A 289 -10.54 4.17 14.47
N ASP A 290 -10.99 4.67 13.33
CA ASP A 290 -10.83 3.98 12.04
C ASP A 290 -9.34 3.88 11.65
N GLU A 291 -8.53 4.91 11.95
CA GLU A 291 -7.08 4.89 11.77
C GLU A 291 -6.39 3.88 12.71
N LEU A 292 -6.81 3.76 13.97
CA LEU A 292 -6.30 2.73 14.89
C LEU A 292 -6.59 1.31 14.38
N PHE A 293 -7.84 1.05 13.96
CA PHE A 293 -8.21 -0.24 13.38
C PHE A 293 -7.44 -0.55 12.10
N ASN A 294 -7.27 0.45 11.22
CA ASN A 294 -6.48 0.29 10.01
C ASN A 294 -5.04 -0.06 10.33
N LEU A 295 -4.43 0.63 11.29
CA LEU A 295 -3.06 0.40 11.72
C LEU A 295 -2.87 -1.00 12.31
N GLY A 296 -3.77 -1.41 13.21
CA GLY A 296 -3.75 -2.76 13.79
C GLY A 296 -3.89 -3.86 12.73
N ARG A 297 -4.75 -3.66 11.72
CA ARG A 297 -4.84 -4.57 10.55
C ARG A 297 -3.56 -4.61 9.74
N LEU A 298 -2.92 -3.46 9.52
CA LEU A 298 -1.69 -3.37 8.74
C LEU A 298 -0.52 -4.09 9.45
N LEU A 299 -0.36 -3.88 10.76
CA LEU A 299 0.65 -4.54 11.61
C LEU A 299 0.53 -6.05 11.64
N THR A 300 -0.69 -6.57 11.60
CA THR A 300 -0.97 -8.00 11.69
C THR A 300 -1.07 -8.67 10.31
N THR A 301 -1.06 -7.88 9.23
CA THR A 301 -1.06 -8.40 7.86
C THR A 301 0.37 -8.64 7.42
N HIS A 302 0.67 -9.88 7.01
CA HIS A 302 1.98 -10.22 6.46
C HIS A 302 2.40 -9.29 5.33
N PRO A 303 3.62 -8.74 5.35
CA PRO A 303 4.20 -8.06 4.21
C PRO A 303 4.13 -8.91 2.92
N LEU A 304 4.02 -8.23 1.78
CA LEU A 304 4.14 -8.90 0.48
C LEU A 304 5.57 -9.43 0.36
N SER A 305 5.74 -10.67 -0.08
CA SER A 305 7.07 -11.17 -0.39
C SER A 305 7.61 -10.49 -1.62
N GLN A 306 8.85 -9.99 -1.53
CA GLN A 306 9.62 -9.62 -2.71
C GLN A 306 9.91 -10.90 -3.50
N LEU A 307 9.41 -10.98 -4.74
CA LEU A 307 9.66 -12.12 -5.62
C LEU A 307 11.08 -12.04 -6.20
N PRO A 308 11.76 -13.18 -6.44
CA PRO A 308 12.96 -13.20 -7.25
C PRO A 308 12.70 -12.53 -8.60
N HIS A 309 13.53 -11.56 -8.97
CA HIS A 309 13.41 -10.76 -10.19
C HIS A 309 12.15 -9.86 -10.29
N ALA A 310 11.44 -9.67 -9.17
CA ALA A 310 10.35 -8.72 -8.99
C ALA A 310 9.31 -8.75 -10.15
N ASN A 311 9.14 -7.64 -10.87
CA ASN A 311 8.21 -7.50 -12.00
C ASN A 311 8.81 -7.87 -13.37
N LEU A 312 9.90 -8.65 -13.39
CA LEU A 312 10.59 -9.13 -14.60
C LEU A 312 11.14 -8.03 -15.52
N GLY A 313 11.21 -6.78 -15.06
CA GLY A 313 11.77 -5.68 -15.86
C GLY A 313 13.27 -5.42 -15.65
N GLY A 314 13.87 -6.02 -14.61
CA GLY A 314 15.28 -5.81 -14.28
C GLY A 314 15.65 -4.33 -14.19
N ALA A 315 16.72 -3.93 -14.89
CA ALA A 315 17.17 -2.53 -14.92
C ALA A 315 16.16 -1.52 -15.50
N LEU A 316 15.14 -1.99 -16.24
CA LEU A 316 14.04 -1.13 -16.72
C LEU A 316 12.98 -0.84 -15.66
N SER A 317 13.08 -1.48 -14.48
CA SER A 317 12.17 -1.33 -13.34
C SER A 317 12.87 -0.80 -12.09
N TRP A 318 14.13 -0.41 -12.18
CA TRP A 318 14.79 0.30 -11.08
C TRP A 318 14.03 1.60 -10.77
N PRO A 319 14.11 2.11 -9.51
CA PRO A 319 13.50 3.40 -9.16
C PRO A 319 13.93 4.53 -10.10
N MET A 320 15.17 4.47 -10.59
CA MET A 320 15.59 5.16 -11.81
C MET A 320 15.82 4.14 -12.93
N PRO A 321 14.87 4.01 -13.89
CA PRO A 321 15.03 3.13 -15.04
C PRO A 321 16.19 3.57 -15.94
N LEU A 322 16.68 2.64 -16.78
CA LEU A 322 17.63 2.99 -17.84
C LEU A 322 17.06 4.09 -18.76
N SER A 323 17.90 5.07 -19.10
CA SER A 323 17.56 6.10 -20.08
C SER A 323 17.33 5.52 -21.46
N ASP A 324 16.58 6.22 -22.31
CA ASP A 324 16.37 5.82 -23.71
C ASP A 324 17.70 5.70 -24.47
N GLU A 325 18.71 6.50 -24.11
CA GLU A 325 20.08 6.38 -24.65
C GLU A 325 20.73 5.06 -24.24
N ASN A 326 20.74 4.71 -22.95
CA ASN A 326 21.29 3.44 -22.49
C ASN A 326 20.56 2.23 -23.10
N ARG A 327 19.24 2.33 -23.32
CA ARG A 327 18.45 1.28 -23.98
C ARG A 327 18.83 1.14 -25.47
N ARG A 328 19.06 2.24 -26.17
CA ARG A 328 19.58 2.23 -27.55
C ARG A 328 20.97 1.62 -27.62
N ASP A 329 21.90 2.07 -26.77
CA ASP A 329 23.27 1.57 -26.71
C ASP A 329 23.33 0.07 -26.39
N MET A 330 22.43 -0.40 -25.51
CA MET A 330 22.26 -1.82 -25.20
C MET A 330 21.83 -2.62 -26.45
N ARG A 331 20.83 -2.13 -27.20
CA ARG A 331 20.39 -2.80 -28.43
C ARG A 331 21.43 -2.78 -29.53
N GLU A 332 22.14 -1.66 -29.70
CA GLU A 332 23.24 -1.56 -30.67
C GLU A 332 24.37 -2.52 -30.31
N ALA A 333 24.67 -2.68 -29.02
CA ALA A 333 25.68 -3.64 -28.57
C ALA A 333 25.31 -5.09 -28.88
N LEU A 334 24.02 -5.42 -28.78
CA LEU A 334 23.48 -6.73 -29.16
C LEU A 334 23.56 -6.96 -30.68
N SER A 335 23.10 -6.00 -31.49
CA SER A 335 23.04 -6.17 -32.95
C SER A 335 24.41 -6.17 -33.62
N GLN A 336 25.33 -5.34 -33.14
CA GLN A 336 26.70 -5.27 -33.65
C GLN A 336 27.64 -6.27 -32.99
N ASN A 337 27.16 -7.05 -32.01
CA ASN A 337 27.95 -7.96 -31.18
C ASN A 337 29.20 -7.30 -30.55
N THR A 338 29.07 -6.07 -30.07
CA THR A 338 30.18 -5.38 -29.37
C THR A 338 30.40 -5.91 -27.94
N LEU A 339 29.54 -6.83 -27.49
CA LEU A 339 29.67 -7.55 -26.22
C LEU A 339 30.68 -8.71 -26.28
N GLY A 340 31.14 -9.11 -27.46
CA GLY A 340 32.12 -10.19 -27.63
C GLY A 340 31.57 -11.58 -27.30
N ILE A 341 30.25 -11.79 -27.47
CA ILE A 341 29.61 -13.10 -27.24
C ILE A 341 29.56 -13.84 -28.57
N ASP A 342 30.26 -14.96 -28.70
CA ASP A 342 30.36 -15.73 -29.95
C ASP A 342 28.99 -16.09 -30.55
N ASP A 343 28.04 -16.46 -29.68
CA ASP A 343 26.71 -16.93 -30.03
C ASP A 343 25.76 -15.80 -30.54
N LEU A 344 26.16 -14.52 -30.44
CA LEU A 344 25.40 -13.36 -30.95
C LEU A 344 25.66 -13.06 -32.44
N GLN A 345 26.61 -13.72 -33.11
CA GLN A 345 26.89 -13.48 -34.54
C GLN A 345 25.69 -13.73 -35.47
N GLN A 346 24.72 -14.54 -35.03
CA GLN A 346 23.49 -14.84 -35.75
C GLN A 346 22.27 -14.19 -35.07
N TYR A 347 22.43 -13.07 -34.36
CA TYR A 347 21.34 -12.41 -33.65
C TYR A 347 20.25 -11.91 -34.63
N ASP A 348 19.00 -12.23 -34.33
CA ASP A 348 17.84 -11.77 -35.10
C ASP A 348 17.19 -10.60 -34.35
N GLU A 349 17.41 -9.38 -34.85
CA GLU A 349 16.83 -8.17 -34.25
C GLU A 349 15.30 -8.19 -34.17
N GLY A 350 14.63 -8.89 -35.09
CA GLY A 350 13.17 -9.00 -35.10
C GLY A 350 12.64 -9.83 -33.93
N LYS A 351 13.39 -10.85 -33.51
CA LYS A 351 13.06 -11.75 -32.39
C LYS A 351 13.71 -11.33 -31.05
N GLY A 352 14.68 -10.42 -31.10
CA GLY A 352 15.31 -9.83 -29.94
C GLY A 352 16.03 -10.85 -29.03
N VAL A 353 16.21 -10.47 -27.76
CA VAL A 353 16.88 -11.34 -26.77
C VAL A 353 16.04 -12.57 -26.44
N LEU A 354 14.70 -12.48 -26.50
CA LEU A 354 13.84 -13.64 -26.26
C LEU A 354 14.09 -14.74 -27.30
N GLY A 355 14.20 -14.38 -28.58
CA GLY A 355 14.56 -15.33 -29.64
C GLY A 355 15.98 -15.86 -29.51
N TYR A 356 16.93 -15.06 -29.02
CA TYR A 356 18.29 -15.50 -28.74
C TYR A 356 18.34 -16.56 -27.63
N LEU A 357 17.70 -16.30 -26.48
CA LEU A 357 17.74 -17.20 -25.32
C LEU A 357 16.98 -18.51 -25.55
N THR A 358 15.92 -18.46 -26.35
CA THR A 358 15.08 -19.64 -26.67
C THR A 358 15.58 -20.42 -27.90
N ARG A 359 16.62 -19.93 -28.59
CA ARG A 359 17.18 -20.60 -29.76
C ARG A 359 17.69 -21.99 -29.40
N ASN A 360 17.22 -23.00 -30.15
CA ASN A 360 17.51 -24.41 -29.94
C ASN A 360 16.97 -25.00 -28.62
N GLN A 361 16.04 -24.30 -27.94
CA GLN A 361 15.29 -24.89 -26.82
C GLN A 361 14.02 -25.57 -27.33
N GLN A 362 13.64 -26.67 -26.67
CA GLN A 362 12.36 -27.36 -26.89
C GLN A 362 11.52 -27.21 -25.63
N PHE A 363 10.27 -26.77 -25.78
CA PHE A 363 9.33 -26.61 -24.68
C PHE A 363 8.21 -27.63 -24.82
N MET A 364 7.88 -28.30 -23.72
CA MET A 364 6.68 -29.13 -23.64
C MET A 364 5.44 -28.24 -23.45
N PRO A 365 4.26 -28.63 -23.97
CA PRO A 365 3.04 -27.81 -23.86
C PRO A 365 2.67 -27.44 -22.42
N TYR A 366 2.94 -28.31 -21.45
CA TYR A 366 2.67 -28.02 -20.04
C TYR A 366 3.63 -26.97 -19.46
N GLU A 367 4.84 -26.81 -19.99
CA GLU A 367 5.80 -25.81 -19.53
C GLU A 367 5.36 -24.40 -19.93
N LEU A 368 4.77 -24.26 -21.12
CA LEU A 368 4.26 -23.00 -21.68
C LEU A 368 3.06 -22.42 -20.91
N SER A 369 2.47 -23.20 -19.99
CA SER A 369 1.35 -22.75 -19.15
C SER A 369 1.76 -21.81 -18.01
N ASP A 370 3.06 -21.68 -17.72
CA ASP A 370 3.60 -20.83 -16.65
C ASP A 370 4.71 -19.89 -17.17
N PRO A 371 4.34 -18.70 -17.69
CA PRO A 371 5.28 -17.72 -18.22
C PRO A 371 6.39 -17.31 -17.24
N THR A 372 6.06 -17.09 -15.96
CA THR A 372 7.04 -16.65 -14.95
C THR A 372 8.13 -17.70 -14.76
N ARG A 373 7.73 -18.98 -14.64
CA ARG A 373 8.68 -20.08 -14.47
C ARG A 373 9.58 -20.27 -15.68
N ILE A 374 9.06 -20.11 -16.90
CA ILE A 374 9.89 -20.16 -18.10
C ILE A 374 10.94 -19.05 -18.07
N ILE A 375 10.56 -17.81 -17.75
CA ILE A 375 11.50 -16.69 -17.71
C ILE A 375 12.60 -16.95 -16.66
N GLN A 376 12.24 -17.46 -15.49
CA GLN A 376 13.22 -17.84 -14.45
C GLN A 376 14.17 -18.94 -14.92
N ASN A 377 13.65 -19.99 -15.57
CA ASN A 377 14.48 -21.06 -16.13
C ASN A 377 15.42 -20.54 -17.23
N LEU A 378 14.95 -19.57 -18.05
CA LEU A 378 15.77 -18.93 -19.08
C LEU A 378 16.92 -18.12 -18.47
N LEU A 379 16.66 -17.35 -17.41
CA LEU A 379 17.70 -16.57 -16.70
C LEU A 379 18.77 -17.47 -16.06
N ALA A 380 18.38 -18.66 -15.60
CA ALA A 380 19.31 -19.64 -15.05
C ALA A 380 20.24 -20.29 -16.09
N THR A 381 20.04 -20.04 -17.39
CA THR A 381 20.90 -20.63 -18.44
C THR A 381 22.26 -19.94 -18.53
N PRO A 382 23.32 -20.65 -18.92
CA PRO A 382 24.63 -20.04 -19.16
C PRO A 382 24.60 -18.90 -20.20
N LYS A 383 23.70 -18.97 -21.20
CA LYS A 383 23.53 -17.93 -22.22
C LYS A 383 23.00 -16.62 -21.63
N ALA A 384 21.99 -16.69 -20.77
CA ALA A 384 21.41 -15.51 -20.13
C ALA A 384 22.41 -14.90 -19.13
N TRP A 385 23.12 -15.73 -18.37
CA TRP A 385 24.14 -15.28 -17.44
C TRP A 385 25.30 -14.55 -18.15
N ALA A 386 25.84 -15.13 -19.22
CA ALA A 386 26.91 -14.50 -20.01
C ALA A 386 26.47 -13.16 -20.61
N LEU A 387 25.22 -13.08 -21.11
CA LEU A 387 24.65 -11.84 -21.62
C LEU A 387 24.52 -10.77 -20.52
N GLY A 388 23.94 -11.13 -19.37
CA GLY A 388 23.77 -10.22 -18.24
C GLY A 388 25.10 -9.71 -17.70
N GLN A 389 26.12 -10.58 -17.61
CA GLN A 389 27.46 -10.19 -17.18
C GLN A 389 28.11 -9.21 -18.17
N ALA A 390 28.10 -9.51 -19.48
CA ALA A 390 28.69 -8.63 -20.48
C ALA A 390 28.04 -7.24 -20.50
N LEU A 391 26.73 -7.18 -20.29
CA LEU A 391 26.00 -5.92 -20.17
C LEU A 391 26.35 -5.17 -18.87
N GLN A 392 26.42 -5.86 -17.72
CA GLN A 392 26.87 -5.27 -16.47
C GLN A 392 28.25 -4.61 -16.63
N GLU A 393 29.19 -5.31 -17.25
CA GLU A 393 30.55 -4.83 -17.49
C GLU A 393 30.57 -3.61 -18.43
N LYS A 394 29.84 -3.68 -19.56
CA LYS A 394 29.72 -2.57 -20.52
C LYS A 394 29.27 -1.27 -19.86
N PHE A 395 28.31 -1.34 -18.94
CA PHE A 395 27.74 -0.18 -18.26
C PHE A 395 28.41 0.15 -16.92
N ASN A 396 29.48 -0.56 -16.53
CA ASN A 396 30.10 -0.44 -15.20
C ASN A 396 29.11 -0.62 -14.04
N GLY A 397 28.08 -1.45 -14.23
CA GLY A 397 27.04 -1.67 -13.23
C GLY A 397 27.58 -2.28 -11.94
N ILE A 398 27.02 -1.90 -10.80
CA ILE A 398 27.41 -2.49 -9.51
C ILE A 398 27.17 -4.00 -9.50
N SER A 399 28.16 -4.76 -9.01
CA SER A 399 28.03 -6.21 -8.83
C SER A 399 27.26 -6.50 -7.53
N THR A 400 26.03 -6.99 -7.67
CA THR A 400 25.17 -7.48 -6.58
C THR A 400 24.63 -8.86 -6.96
N PRO A 401 24.11 -9.66 -6.00
CA PRO A 401 23.61 -11.01 -6.29
C PRO A 401 22.55 -11.12 -7.41
N GLN A 402 21.87 -10.04 -7.78
CA GLN A 402 20.83 -10.01 -8.82
C GLN A 402 21.19 -9.14 -10.04
N SER A 403 22.30 -8.41 -9.99
CA SER A 403 22.62 -7.40 -11.01
C SER A 403 22.78 -8.01 -12.41
N ILE A 404 23.30 -9.24 -12.52
CA ILE A 404 23.41 -9.96 -13.80
C ILE A 404 22.01 -10.21 -14.41
N ASP A 405 21.06 -10.69 -13.59
CA ASP A 405 19.70 -10.96 -14.04
C ASP A 405 18.96 -9.66 -14.38
N ASP A 406 19.20 -8.58 -13.64
CA ASP A 406 18.62 -7.26 -13.93
C ASP A 406 19.01 -6.76 -15.32
N TRP A 407 20.27 -6.92 -15.72
CA TRP A 407 20.74 -6.54 -17.05
C TRP A 407 20.18 -7.45 -18.14
N ALA A 408 20.10 -8.76 -17.90
CA ALA A 408 19.52 -9.71 -18.86
C ALA A 408 18.01 -9.45 -19.08
N LEU A 409 17.25 -9.21 -18.01
CA LEU A 409 15.83 -8.84 -18.07
C LEU A 409 15.62 -7.49 -18.74
N ALA A 410 16.51 -6.52 -18.49
CA ALA A 410 16.45 -5.24 -19.17
C ALA A 410 16.66 -5.39 -20.68
N ALA A 411 17.57 -6.25 -21.10
CA ALA A 411 17.79 -6.55 -22.52
C ALA A 411 16.57 -7.26 -23.16
N LEU A 412 15.93 -8.18 -22.44
CA LEU A 412 14.66 -8.80 -22.84
C LEU A 412 13.57 -7.74 -23.07
N GLY A 413 13.32 -6.89 -22.06
CA GLY A 413 12.30 -5.84 -22.16
C GLY A 413 12.63 -4.80 -23.24
N ALA A 414 13.87 -4.32 -23.31
CA ALA A 414 14.27 -3.25 -24.22
C ALA A 414 14.26 -3.67 -25.70
N THR A 415 14.40 -4.98 -25.99
CA THR A 415 14.32 -5.52 -27.36
C THR A 415 12.90 -5.87 -27.78
N LEU A 416 12.05 -6.31 -26.84
CA LEU A 416 10.62 -6.54 -27.11
C LEU A 416 9.82 -5.23 -27.23
N ASP A 417 10.23 -4.17 -26.52
CA ASP A 417 9.49 -2.93 -26.33
C ASP A 417 10.24 -1.70 -26.86
N ARG A 418 10.83 -1.81 -28.05
CA ARG A 418 11.64 -0.70 -28.63
C ARG A 418 10.79 0.52 -28.99
N GLU A 419 9.49 0.33 -29.25
CA GLU A 419 8.54 1.38 -29.62
C GLU A 419 8.18 2.32 -28.45
N SER A 420 8.46 1.93 -27.20
CA SER A 420 8.13 2.72 -26.01
C SER A 420 9.15 3.81 -25.66
N GLU A 421 10.18 4.02 -26.49
CA GLU A 421 11.20 5.07 -26.29
C GLU A 421 10.79 6.42 -26.86
N ALA A 422 11.19 7.51 -26.20
CA ALA A 422 10.83 8.87 -26.63
C ALA A 422 11.39 9.16 -28.04
N GLY A 423 10.49 9.23 -29.02
CA GLY A 423 10.81 9.44 -30.44
C GLY A 423 10.31 8.33 -31.37
N ASN A 424 9.91 7.16 -30.84
CA ASN A 424 9.46 6.01 -31.62
C ASN A 424 7.98 5.61 -31.37
N THR A 425 7.25 6.38 -30.56
CA THR A 425 5.91 6.00 -30.07
C THR A 425 4.80 6.40 -31.04
N SER A 426 4.07 5.43 -31.57
CA SER A 426 2.78 5.62 -32.27
C SER A 426 1.55 5.49 -31.33
N THR A 427 1.78 5.09 -30.07
CA THR A 427 0.79 4.87 -29.02
C THR A 427 1.01 5.81 -27.83
N PRO A 428 0.02 6.05 -26.96
CA PRO A 428 0.23 6.85 -25.76
C PRO A 428 1.34 6.26 -24.88
N VAL A 429 2.20 7.12 -24.33
CA VAL A 429 3.42 6.70 -23.61
C VAL A 429 3.12 5.80 -22.40
N ARG A 430 1.99 6.01 -21.71
CA ARG A 430 1.64 5.27 -20.49
C ARG A 430 0.96 3.93 -20.76
N THR A 431 0.22 3.80 -21.86
CA THR A 431 -0.63 2.64 -22.17
C THR A 431 -0.10 1.82 -23.34
N GLY A 432 0.95 2.30 -24.00
CA GLY A 432 1.66 1.62 -25.07
C GLY A 432 2.61 0.54 -24.57
N VAL A 433 2.60 -0.62 -25.23
CA VAL A 433 3.48 -1.76 -24.97
C VAL A 433 3.82 -2.42 -26.31
N ALA A 434 5.08 -2.46 -26.71
CA ALA A 434 5.53 -3.03 -27.99
C ALA A 434 4.75 -2.52 -29.22
N GLY A 435 4.40 -1.23 -29.21
CA GLY A 435 3.58 -0.58 -30.24
C GLY A 435 2.09 -0.93 -30.21
N PHE A 436 1.62 -1.63 -29.18
CA PHE A 436 0.22 -1.94 -28.92
C PHE A 436 -0.34 -0.98 -27.85
N ASP A 437 -1.46 -0.31 -28.12
CA ASP A 437 -2.12 0.56 -27.15
C ASP A 437 -3.16 -0.23 -26.34
N LEU A 438 -2.85 -0.50 -25.07
CA LEU A 438 -3.77 -1.16 -24.14
C LEU A 438 -5.07 -0.35 -23.93
N ALA A 439 -5.02 0.97 -24.14
CA ALA A 439 -6.12 1.90 -23.92
C ALA A 439 -6.85 2.34 -25.20
N ARG A 440 -6.57 1.70 -26.36
CA ARG A 440 -7.22 2.08 -27.61
C ARG A 440 -8.75 2.04 -27.48
N GLN A 441 -9.42 2.87 -28.25
CA GLN A 441 -10.87 3.07 -28.15
C GLN A 441 -11.69 1.78 -28.28
N ASP A 442 -11.21 0.81 -29.07
CA ASP A 442 -11.88 -0.47 -29.30
C ASP A 442 -11.84 -1.39 -28.06
N HIS A 443 -10.95 -1.14 -27.11
CA HIS A 443 -10.86 -1.92 -25.86
C HIS A 443 -11.78 -1.42 -24.74
N TRP A 444 -12.39 -0.24 -24.88
CA TRP A 444 -13.24 0.31 -23.83
C TRP A 444 -14.49 -0.56 -23.63
N GLY A 445 -14.74 -0.96 -22.38
CA GLY A 445 -15.79 -1.93 -22.06
C GLY A 445 -15.42 -3.40 -22.26
N MET A 446 -14.19 -3.72 -22.72
CA MET A 446 -13.72 -5.10 -22.82
C MET A 446 -13.09 -5.60 -21.51
N GLN A 447 -13.09 -6.93 -21.34
CA GLN A 447 -12.35 -7.55 -20.26
C GLN A 447 -10.82 -7.50 -20.49
N PRO A 448 -10.02 -7.37 -19.42
CA PRO A 448 -8.56 -7.38 -19.51
C PRO A 448 -8.01 -8.63 -20.20
N SER A 449 -8.60 -9.80 -19.96
CA SER A 449 -8.19 -11.07 -20.59
C SER A 449 -8.29 -11.03 -22.12
N THR A 450 -9.33 -10.39 -22.67
CA THR A 450 -9.49 -10.16 -24.11
C THR A 450 -8.35 -9.30 -24.65
N ILE A 451 -8.01 -8.21 -23.95
CA ILE A 451 -6.94 -7.29 -24.36
C ILE A 451 -5.57 -7.99 -24.34
N VAL A 452 -5.32 -8.88 -23.37
CA VAL A 452 -4.09 -9.71 -23.32
C VAL A 452 -4.02 -10.68 -24.51
N ALA A 453 -5.15 -11.28 -24.90
CA ALA A 453 -5.21 -12.15 -26.08
C ALA A 453 -4.89 -11.37 -27.38
N GLU A 454 -5.42 -10.15 -27.51
CA GLU A 454 -5.12 -9.28 -28.66
C GLU A 454 -3.67 -8.81 -28.69
N LEU A 455 -3.07 -8.48 -27.53
CA LEU A 455 -1.63 -8.20 -27.43
C LEU A 455 -0.80 -9.42 -27.89
N THR A 456 -1.21 -10.63 -27.51
CA THR A 456 -0.53 -11.87 -27.92
C THR A 456 -0.54 -12.03 -29.44
N GLU A 457 -1.69 -11.85 -30.08
CA GLU A 457 -1.80 -11.89 -31.55
C GLU A 457 -1.04 -10.74 -32.23
N HIS A 458 -1.00 -9.55 -31.63
CA HIS A 458 -0.17 -8.42 -32.12
C HIS A 458 1.32 -8.77 -32.13
N LEU A 459 1.84 -9.39 -31.07
CA LEU A 459 3.25 -9.81 -31.00
C LEU A 459 3.61 -10.88 -32.03
N ILE A 460 2.65 -11.75 -32.40
CA ILE A 460 2.81 -12.73 -33.48
C ILE A 460 2.81 -12.01 -34.84
N TYR A 461 1.81 -11.16 -35.09
CA TYR A 461 1.61 -10.46 -36.36
C TYR A 461 2.79 -9.55 -36.71
N THR A 462 3.33 -8.84 -35.71
CA THR A 462 4.50 -7.96 -35.87
C THR A 462 5.83 -8.72 -35.95
N GLY A 463 5.80 -10.05 -35.87
CA GLY A 463 6.99 -10.90 -35.99
C GLY A 463 7.89 -10.92 -34.76
N ARG A 464 7.49 -10.31 -33.63
CA ARG A 464 8.30 -10.22 -32.39
C ARG A 464 8.63 -11.56 -31.77
N THR A 465 7.75 -12.53 -31.95
CA THR A 465 7.85 -13.84 -31.29
C THR A 465 7.15 -14.92 -32.12
N SER A 466 7.20 -16.18 -31.68
CA SER A 466 6.42 -17.28 -32.25
C SER A 466 5.07 -17.40 -31.54
N ARG A 467 4.13 -18.18 -32.09
CA ARG A 467 2.83 -18.43 -31.45
C ARG A 467 2.99 -19.02 -30.04
N ASP A 468 3.94 -19.95 -29.87
CA ASP A 468 4.20 -20.62 -28.59
C ASP A 468 4.80 -19.68 -27.53
N LEU A 469 5.61 -18.71 -27.96
CA LEU A 469 6.31 -17.78 -27.06
C LEU A 469 5.56 -16.45 -26.84
N ALA A 470 4.46 -16.22 -27.56
CA ALA A 470 3.70 -14.97 -27.48
C ALA A 470 3.09 -14.71 -26.09
N PRO A 471 2.49 -15.69 -25.40
CA PRO A 471 1.99 -15.48 -24.03
C PRO A 471 3.11 -15.13 -23.04
N ILE A 472 4.31 -15.66 -23.25
CA ILE A 472 5.48 -15.39 -22.38
C ILE A 472 5.99 -13.97 -22.60
N ALA A 473 6.07 -13.53 -23.86
CA ALA A 473 6.43 -12.16 -24.20
C ALA A 473 5.40 -11.15 -23.67
N ALA A 474 4.10 -11.43 -23.84
CA ALA A 474 3.03 -10.61 -23.28
C ALA A 474 3.11 -10.52 -21.75
N HIS A 475 3.36 -11.64 -21.06
CA HIS A 475 3.54 -11.66 -19.60
C HIS A 475 4.73 -10.81 -19.15
N LEU A 476 5.89 -10.93 -19.80
CA LEU A 476 7.09 -10.13 -19.48
C LEU A 476 6.83 -8.63 -19.64
N LEU A 477 6.20 -8.23 -20.75
CA LEU A 477 5.88 -6.84 -21.05
C LEU A 477 4.86 -6.25 -20.05
N LEU A 478 3.78 -6.98 -19.79
CA LEU A 478 2.72 -6.55 -18.87
C LEU A 478 3.17 -6.53 -17.41
N SER A 479 4.11 -7.41 -17.00
CA SER A 479 4.62 -7.46 -15.62
C SER A 479 5.20 -6.12 -15.19
N ARG A 480 5.96 -5.46 -16.08
CA ARG A 480 6.52 -4.13 -15.85
C ARG A 480 5.54 -3.00 -16.15
N GLY A 481 4.86 -3.07 -17.30
CA GLY A 481 4.12 -1.93 -17.85
C GLY A 481 2.66 -1.81 -17.39
N ALA A 482 1.99 -2.94 -17.18
CA ALA A 482 0.55 -2.96 -16.88
C ALA A 482 0.15 -4.21 -16.07
N PRO A 483 0.66 -4.36 -14.83
CA PRO A 483 0.48 -5.58 -14.02
C PRO A 483 -0.98 -5.92 -13.71
N ALA A 484 -1.89 -4.93 -13.78
CA ALA A 484 -3.33 -5.15 -13.58
C ALA A 484 -3.94 -6.15 -14.57
N PHE A 485 -3.35 -6.30 -15.75
CA PHE A 485 -3.78 -7.28 -16.76
C PHE A 485 -3.32 -8.71 -16.46
N LEU A 486 -2.44 -8.92 -15.47
CA LEU A 486 -1.91 -10.24 -15.10
C LEU A 486 -2.55 -10.83 -13.84
N VAL A 487 -3.40 -10.07 -13.15
CA VAL A 487 -4.13 -10.56 -11.98
C VAL A 487 -5.12 -11.65 -12.41
N LYS A 488 -5.26 -12.67 -11.57
CA LYS A 488 -6.12 -13.84 -11.84
C LYS A 488 -7.56 -13.58 -11.42
N ASP A 489 -8.50 -14.29 -12.03
CA ASP A 489 -9.92 -14.31 -11.66
C ASP A 489 -10.55 -12.90 -11.61
N ILE A 490 -10.21 -12.03 -12.56
CA ILE A 490 -10.84 -10.72 -12.71
C ILE A 490 -12.32 -10.92 -13.11
N PRO A 491 -13.29 -10.44 -12.33
CA PRO A 491 -14.70 -10.67 -12.65
C PRO A 491 -15.15 -9.93 -13.90
N GLU A 492 -16.14 -10.48 -14.60
CA GLU A 492 -16.53 -10.00 -15.94
C GLU A 492 -16.97 -8.52 -15.99
N LYS A 493 -17.51 -8.01 -14.89
CA LYS A 493 -17.95 -6.62 -14.75
C LYS A 493 -16.80 -5.62 -14.64
N VAL A 494 -15.57 -6.08 -14.42
CA VAL A 494 -14.38 -5.24 -14.33
C VAL A 494 -13.78 -5.06 -15.72
N THR A 495 -14.32 -4.09 -16.45
CA THR A 495 -13.93 -3.79 -17.84
C THR A 495 -13.08 -2.54 -17.94
N TYR A 496 -12.23 -2.46 -18.97
CA TYR A 496 -11.35 -1.31 -19.18
C TYR A 496 -12.17 -0.02 -19.35
N GLY A 497 -11.79 1.04 -18.64
CA GLY A 497 -12.51 2.32 -18.66
C GLY A 497 -13.73 2.40 -17.73
N SER A 498 -14.09 1.34 -17.02
CA SER A 498 -15.11 1.37 -15.97
C SER A 498 -14.60 2.00 -14.68
N HIS A 499 -15.50 2.44 -13.79
CA HIS A 499 -15.09 2.96 -12.47
C HIS A 499 -14.45 1.86 -11.60
N SER A 500 -14.91 0.61 -11.74
CA SER A 500 -14.35 -0.54 -11.02
C SER A 500 -12.91 -0.83 -11.44
N TRP A 501 -12.57 -0.59 -12.71
CA TRP A 501 -11.21 -0.65 -13.22
C TRP A 501 -10.31 0.42 -12.61
N VAL A 502 -10.83 1.63 -12.33
CA VAL A 502 -10.07 2.69 -11.64
C VAL A 502 -9.66 2.24 -10.24
N SER A 503 -10.61 1.74 -9.45
CA SER A 503 -10.31 1.24 -8.10
C SER A 503 -9.36 0.04 -8.13
N PHE A 504 -9.56 -0.88 -9.08
CA PHE A 504 -8.76 -2.08 -9.22
C PHE A 504 -7.31 -1.79 -9.68
N SER A 505 -7.11 -1.00 -10.72
CA SER A 505 -5.77 -0.64 -11.20
C SER A 505 -5.00 0.19 -10.17
N THR A 506 -5.70 1.07 -9.42
CA THR A 506 -5.14 1.76 -8.26
C THR A 506 -4.67 0.76 -7.19
N ALA A 507 -5.50 -0.23 -6.86
CA ALA A 507 -5.16 -1.27 -5.89
C ALA A 507 -3.93 -2.07 -6.33
N VAL A 508 -3.88 -2.50 -7.59
CA VAL A 508 -2.72 -3.20 -8.16
C VAL A 508 -1.46 -2.34 -8.06
N ALA A 509 -1.51 -1.08 -8.52
CA ALA A 509 -0.35 -0.18 -8.47
C ALA A 509 0.19 0.03 -7.05
N ARG A 510 -0.69 0.12 -6.04
CA ARG A 510 -0.28 0.22 -4.63
C ARG A 510 0.46 -1.03 -4.16
N LEU A 511 -0.03 -2.22 -4.50
CA LEU A 511 0.63 -3.48 -4.12
C LEU A 511 1.93 -3.71 -4.89
N GLU A 512 1.97 -3.33 -6.17
CA GLU A 512 3.18 -3.39 -7.00
C GLU A 512 4.27 -2.43 -6.52
N ALA A 513 3.91 -1.26 -5.98
CA ALA A 513 4.87 -0.36 -5.35
C ALA A 513 5.47 -0.94 -4.05
N GLN A 514 4.71 -1.77 -3.33
CA GLN A 514 5.17 -2.45 -2.12
C GLN A 514 6.04 -3.67 -2.44
N ALA A 515 5.61 -4.50 -3.39
CA ALA A 515 6.35 -5.67 -3.87
C ALA A 515 6.09 -5.88 -5.37
N PRO A 516 7.00 -5.40 -6.25
CA PRO A 516 6.79 -5.50 -7.68
C PRO A 516 6.73 -6.96 -8.16
N GLY A 517 5.83 -7.23 -9.10
CA GLY A 517 5.50 -8.55 -9.65
C GLY A 517 4.54 -9.39 -8.81
N SER A 518 4.23 -8.98 -7.58
CA SER A 518 3.44 -9.81 -6.65
C SER A 518 1.99 -10.02 -7.11
N THR A 519 1.39 -9.05 -7.80
CA THR A 519 -0.04 -9.10 -8.15
C THR A 519 -0.36 -10.08 -9.26
N ALA A 520 0.60 -10.42 -10.13
CA ALA A 520 0.46 -11.46 -11.15
C ALA A 520 0.20 -12.87 -10.55
N ARG A 521 0.52 -13.07 -9.26
CA ARG A 521 0.24 -14.31 -8.51
C ARG A 521 -0.99 -14.20 -7.60
N MET A 522 -1.71 -13.08 -7.64
CA MET A 522 -2.90 -12.83 -6.85
C MET A 522 -4.17 -12.99 -7.67
N THR A 523 -5.27 -13.33 -6.99
CA THR A 523 -6.62 -13.18 -7.55
C THR A 523 -7.16 -11.77 -7.32
N TYR A 524 -8.16 -11.37 -8.09
CA TYR A 524 -8.88 -10.09 -7.91
C TYR A 524 -9.29 -9.87 -6.45
N THR A 525 -9.88 -10.89 -5.82
CA THR A 525 -10.32 -10.82 -4.42
C THR A 525 -9.16 -10.58 -3.46
N GLN A 526 -8.01 -11.23 -3.67
CA GLN A 526 -6.83 -11.03 -2.83
C GLN A 526 -6.27 -9.61 -2.96
N VAL A 527 -6.22 -9.06 -4.18
CA VAL A 527 -5.80 -7.68 -4.44
C VAL A 527 -6.73 -6.70 -3.71
N MET A 528 -8.04 -6.83 -3.91
CA MET A 528 -9.01 -5.89 -3.33
C MET A 528 -9.08 -5.98 -1.80
N GLN A 529 -8.99 -7.19 -1.22
CA GLN A 529 -8.94 -7.37 0.24
C GLN A 529 -7.73 -6.68 0.88
N ARG A 530 -6.60 -6.69 0.18
CA ARG A 530 -5.36 -6.09 0.68
C ARG A 530 -5.36 -4.58 0.49
N ALA A 531 -5.86 -4.10 -0.65
CA ALA A 531 -5.97 -2.67 -0.94
C ALA A 531 -7.05 -1.93 -0.13
N ASP A 532 -7.97 -2.67 0.50
CA ASP A 532 -8.95 -2.12 1.46
C ASP A 532 -8.29 -1.42 2.66
N MET A 533 -7.05 -1.81 3.01
CA MET A 533 -6.28 -1.10 4.04
C MET A 533 -5.82 0.27 3.54
N ALA A 534 -6.00 1.31 4.35
CA ALA A 534 -5.52 2.65 4.07
C ALA A 534 -4.00 2.73 4.15
N PRO A 535 -3.35 3.56 3.30
CA PRO A 535 -2.00 4.04 3.53
C PRO A 535 -1.81 4.46 4.98
N ALA A 536 -0.82 3.88 5.64
CA ALA A 536 -0.39 4.24 6.99
C ALA A 536 0.91 5.06 6.99
N THR A 537 1.38 5.44 5.80
CA THR A 537 2.56 6.28 5.60
C THR A 537 2.25 7.35 4.55
N GLU A 538 2.97 8.48 4.60
CA GLU A 538 2.86 9.50 3.55
C GLU A 538 3.31 8.96 2.18
N GLN A 539 4.25 8.01 2.19
CA GLN A 539 4.73 7.34 0.99
C GLN A 539 3.61 6.57 0.27
N ASP A 540 2.93 5.69 1.00
CA ASP A 540 1.81 4.91 0.48
C ASP A 540 0.69 5.82 -0.04
N ARG A 541 0.49 7.00 0.56
CA ARG A 541 -0.47 8.01 0.07
C ARG A 541 -0.05 8.65 -1.23
N GLN A 542 1.23 8.98 -1.40
CA GLN A 542 1.75 9.52 -2.66
C GLN A 542 1.59 8.50 -3.79
N VAL A 543 1.91 7.24 -3.52
CA VAL A 543 1.70 6.12 -4.46
C VAL A 543 0.21 6.01 -4.82
N GLU A 544 -0.68 5.97 -3.82
CA GLU A 544 -2.13 5.90 -4.05
C GLU A 544 -2.62 7.10 -4.89
N ARG A 545 -2.22 8.35 -4.58
CA ARG A 545 -2.63 9.52 -5.36
C ARG A 545 -2.15 9.50 -6.81
N ARG A 546 -0.91 9.09 -7.07
CA ARG A 546 -0.36 8.97 -8.43
C ARG A 546 -1.12 7.90 -9.23
N ALA A 547 -1.30 6.72 -8.63
CA ALA A 547 -2.04 5.62 -9.25
C ALA A 547 -3.49 6.01 -9.58
N GLN A 548 -4.17 6.70 -8.64
CA GLN A 548 -5.52 7.22 -8.87
C GLN A 548 -5.56 8.24 -10.00
N ARG A 549 -4.60 9.18 -10.05
CA ARG A 549 -4.53 10.18 -11.13
C ARG A 549 -4.36 9.50 -12.49
N ASP A 550 -3.49 8.51 -12.60
CA ASP A 550 -3.25 7.79 -13.87
C ASP A 550 -4.48 6.99 -14.30
N ALA A 551 -5.10 6.26 -13.38
CA ALA A 551 -6.34 5.54 -13.66
C ALA A 551 -7.50 6.47 -14.04
N LEU A 552 -7.58 7.66 -13.43
CA LEU A 552 -8.57 8.68 -13.78
C LEU A 552 -8.34 9.25 -15.18
N LYS A 553 -7.10 9.38 -15.67
CA LYS A 553 -6.85 9.81 -17.07
C LYS A 553 -7.49 8.84 -18.06
N ASP A 554 -7.25 7.54 -17.89
CA ASP A 554 -7.85 6.49 -18.74
C ASP A 554 -9.37 6.56 -18.71
N TRP A 555 -9.93 6.61 -17.50
CA TRP A 555 -11.37 6.70 -17.32
C TRP A 555 -11.95 7.97 -17.96
N GLY A 556 -11.29 9.12 -17.79
CA GLY A 556 -11.72 10.40 -18.34
C GLY A 556 -11.74 10.40 -19.88
N VAL A 557 -10.76 9.75 -20.52
CA VAL A 557 -10.73 9.58 -21.98
C VAL A 557 -11.83 8.60 -22.43
N ALA A 558 -11.93 7.43 -21.80
CA ALA A 558 -12.91 6.40 -22.16
C ALA A 558 -14.36 6.89 -22.00
N ASN A 559 -14.62 7.77 -21.03
CA ASN A 559 -15.95 8.33 -20.74
C ASN A 559 -16.18 9.72 -21.36
N GLY A 560 -15.30 10.17 -22.27
CA GLY A 560 -15.53 11.41 -23.04
C GLY A 560 -15.48 12.71 -22.22
N VAL A 561 -14.82 12.70 -21.07
CA VAL A 561 -14.63 13.89 -20.22
C VAL A 561 -13.47 14.76 -20.70
N ILE A 562 -12.44 14.11 -21.25
CA ILE A 562 -11.24 14.70 -21.85
C ILE A 562 -10.88 13.94 -23.13
N SER A 563 -10.21 14.61 -24.07
CA SER A 563 -9.75 13.99 -25.32
C SER A 563 -8.46 13.19 -25.10
N VAL A 564 -8.22 12.18 -25.94
CA VAL A 564 -6.94 11.44 -25.92
C VAL A 564 -5.76 12.38 -26.15
N ASN A 565 -4.69 12.17 -25.38
CA ASN A 565 -3.43 12.85 -25.54
C ASN A 565 -2.30 11.81 -25.55
N LEU A 566 -1.65 11.62 -26.71
CA LEU A 566 -0.55 10.67 -26.89
C LEU A 566 0.64 10.97 -25.98
N GLN A 567 0.84 12.26 -25.70
CA GLN A 567 1.85 12.71 -24.79
C GLN A 567 1.36 12.70 -23.36
N ASP A 568 0.20 12.18 -22.95
CA ASP A 568 -0.29 12.04 -21.55
C ASP A 568 -0.05 13.29 -20.64
N ASP A 569 -0.02 14.51 -21.20
CA ASP A 569 0.24 15.79 -20.50
C ASP A 569 -1.06 16.57 -20.26
N TYR A 570 -1.94 15.99 -19.45
CA TYR A 570 -3.19 16.64 -19.04
C TYR A 570 -2.99 17.73 -17.99
N THR A 571 -3.65 18.87 -18.17
CA THR A 571 -3.62 20.00 -17.23
C THR A 571 -4.39 19.69 -15.95
N ASP A 572 -4.16 20.49 -14.90
CA ASP A 572 -4.85 20.28 -13.63
C ASP A 572 -6.33 20.65 -13.69
N GLU A 573 -6.72 21.59 -14.55
CA GLU A 573 -8.13 21.89 -14.84
C GLU A 573 -8.82 20.70 -15.52
N GLN A 574 -8.13 20.05 -16.46
CA GLN A 574 -8.62 18.82 -17.10
C GLN A 574 -8.80 17.71 -16.05
N MET A 575 -7.80 17.50 -15.20
CA MET A 575 -7.90 16.46 -14.16
C MET A 575 -8.92 16.80 -13.06
N SER A 576 -9.13 18.07 -12.74
CA SER A 576 -10.20 18.52 -11.84
C SER A 576 -11.59 18.23 -12.40
N ARG A 577 -11.78 18.44 -13.70
CA ARG A 577 -13.02 18.07 -14.40
C ARG A 577 -13.25 16.57 -14.37
N VAL A 578 -12.22 15.77 -14.67
CA VAL A 578 -12.27 14.30 -14.60
C VAL A 578 -12.65 13.83 -13.21
N LEU A 579 -11.97 14.33 -12.17
CA LEU A 579 -12.25 13.96 -10.78
C LEU A 579 -13.68 14.34 -10.38
N SER A 580 -14.15 15.52 -10.78
CA SER A 580 -15.52 15.97 -10.50
C SER A 580 -16.56 15.09 -11.17
N ALA A 581 -16.36 14.73 -12.44
CA ALA A 581 -17.24 13.83 -13.19
C ALA A 581 -17.24 12.41 -12.58
N PHE A 582 -16.07 11.89 -12.24
CA PHE A 582 -15.93 10.58 -11.60
C PHE A 582 -16.65 10.55 -10.25
N ASN A 583 -16.43 11.54 -9.40
CA ASN A 583 -17.08 11.63 -8.09
C ASN A 583 -18.60 11.78 -8.21
N ALA A 584 -19.09 12.54 -9.20
CA ALA A 584 -20.52 12.65 -9.47
C ALA A 584 -21.13 11.28 -9.84
N GLN A 585 -20.48 10.54 -10.75
CA GLN A 585 -20.91 9.19 -11.12
C GLN A 585 -20.88 8.23 -9.93
N ILE A 586 -19.76 8.16 -9.19
CA ILE A 586 -19.64 7.29 -8.01
C ILE A 586 -20.68 7.64 -6.94
N SER A 587 -20.95 8.93 -6.71
CA SER A 587 -21.96 9.38 -5.76
C SER A 587 -23.35 8.90 -6.17
N GLU A 588 -23.74 9.12 -7.44
CA GLU A 588 -25.06 8.69 -7.95
C GLU A 588 -25.23 7.17 -7.88
N LEU A 589 -24.20 6.40 -8.28
CA LEU A 589 -24.23 4.93 -8.21
C LEU A 589 -24.24 4.40 -6.78
N SER A 590 -23.50 5.03 -5.87
CA SER A 590 -23.47 4.66 -4.45
C SER A 590 -24.83 4.87 -3.79
N GLU A 591 -25.49 6.01 -4.06
CA GLU A 591 -26.85 6.25 -3.56
C GLU A 591 -27.87 5.27 -4.17
N ALA A 592 -27.73 4.94 -5.45
CA ALA A 592 -28.54 3.92 -6.10
C ALA A 592 -28.36 2.52 -5.45
N SER A 593 -27.11 2.15 -5.16
CA SER A 593 -26.79 0.91 -4.45
C SER A 593 -27.42 0.86 -3.06
N LYS A 594 -27.30 1.94 -2.28
CA LYS A 594 -27.96 2.07 -0.96
C LYS A 594 -29.46 1.97 -1.08
N ALA A 595 -30.07 2.58 -2.08
CA ALA A 595 -31.52 2.51 -2.31
C ALA A 595 -31.97 1.06 -2.56
N TYR A 596 -31.25 0.28 -3.36
CA TYR A 596 -31.54 -1.15 -3.56
C TYR A 596 -31.29 -2.01 -2.33
N ALA A 597 -30.29 -1.66 -1.51
CA ALA A 597 -30.04 -2.34 -0.24
C ALA A 597 -31.05 -1.97 0.86
N THR A 598 -31.77 -0.85 0.73
CA THR A 598 -32.72 -0.37 1.73
C THR A 598 -33.97 -1.25 1.71
N PRO A 599 -34.37 -1.87 2.83
CA PRO A 599 -35.62 -2.61 2.89
C PRO A 599 -36.80 -1.64 2.83
N MET A 600 -37.86 -2.04 2.12
CA MET A 600 -39.12 -1.29 2.11
C MET A 600 -39.63 -1.07 3.56
N PRO A 601 -40.06 0.15 3.93
CA PRO A 601 -40.63 0.42 5.25
C PRO A 601 -41.82 -0.52 5.55
N ASP A 602 -41.82 -1.11 6.75
CA ASP A 602 -42.92 -1.96 7.25
C ASP A 602 -43.57 -1.26 8.46
N ARG A 603 -44.78 -0.75 8.25
CA ARG A 603 -45.56 -0.03 9.27
C ARG A 603 -45.76 -0.85 10.54
N LYS A 604 -46.02 -2.16 10.42
CA LYS A 604 -46.22 -3.04 11.57
C LYS A 604 -44.92 -3.20 12.34
N LYS A 605 -43.80 -3.44 11.64
CA LYS A 605 -42.50 -3.61 12.28
C LYS A 605 -42.06 -2.34 13.02
N LEU A 606 -42.21 -1.17 12.39
CA LEU A 606 -41.93 0.13 13.02
C LEU A 606 -42.77 0.35 14.28
N ALA A 607 -44.06 0.04 14.22
CA ALA A 607 -44.96 0.17 15.37
C ALA A 607 -44.58 -0.78 16.52
N LEU A 608 -44.21 -2.03 16.21
CA LEU A 608 -43.77 -2.99 17.23
C LEU A 608 -42.45 -2.58 17.89
N GLU A 609 -41.49 -2.06 17.13
CA GLU A 609 -40.20 -1.58 17.67
C GLU A 609 -40.40 -0.38 18.60
N GLU A 610 -41.30 0.54 18.24
CA GLU A 610 -41.61 1.70 19.06
C GLU A 610 -42.40 1.33 20.33
N LEU A 611 -43.34 0.39 20.23
CA LEU A 611 -44.02 -0.18 21.39
C LEU A 611 -43.03 -0.87 22.34
N LYS A 612 -42.07 -1.64 21.80
CA LYS A 612 -41.00 -2.26 22.61
C LYS A 612 -40.13 -1.23 23.31
N ARG A 613 -39.80 -0.13 22.64
CA ARG A 613 -39.00 0.96 23.22
C ARG A 613 -39.69 1.60 24.43
N VAL A 614 -41.02 1.80 24.36
CA VAL A 614 -41.79 2.48 25.42
C VAL A 614 -42.22 1.53 26.54
N TYR A 615 -42.61 0.30 26.21
CA TYR A 615 -43.24 -0.62 27.17
C TYR A 615 -42.39 -1.86 27.51
N GLY A 616 -41.25 -2.05 26.83
CA GLY A 616 -40.35 -3.20 27.04
C GLY A 616 -40.71 -4.44 26.22
N ASP A 617 -39.76 -5.37 26.08
CA ASP A 617 -39.91 -6.54 25.19
C ASP A 617 -40.83 -7.65 25.71
N GLN A 618 -41.23 -7.61 26.98
CA GLN A 618 -42.01 -8.67 27.63
C GLN A 618 -43.52 -8.53 27.38
N THR A 619 -44.00 -7.38 26.93
CA THR A 619 -45.43 -7.13 26.69
C THR A 619 -45.90 -7.81 25.40
N PRO A 620 -47.01 -8.56 25.42
CA PRO A 620 -47.51 -9.26 24.23
C PRO A 620 -48.31 -8.30 23.32
N PHE A 621 -47.60 -7.41 22.60
CA PHE A 621 -48.18 -6.30 21.82
C PHE A 621 -49.20 -6.70 20.75
N GLU A 622 -49.14 -7.94 20.25
CA GLU A 622 -50.03 -8.46 19.21
C GLU A 622 -51.21 -9.27 19.78
N LYS A 623 -51.25 -9.51 21.10
CA LYS A 623 -52.32 -10.29 21.73
C LYS A 623 -53.62 -9.48 21.70
N LYS A 624 -54.64 -10.02 21.03
CA LYS A 624 -55.97 -9.41 20.91
C LYS A 624 -56.79 -9.65 22.18
N CYS A 625 -56.64 -8.78 23.17
CA CYS A 625 -57.33 -8.90 24.46
C CYS A 625 -57.98 -7.61 24.96
N ILE A 626 -57.98 -6.52 24.18
CA ILE A 626 -58.43 -5.19 24.62
C ILE A 626 -59.81 -4.83 24.04
N THR A 627 -60.77 -4.45 24.88
CA THR A 627 -62.12 -4.03 24.46
C THR A 627 -62.50 -2.68 25.07
N SER A 628 -63.38 -1.92 24.41
CA SER A 628 -63.93 -0.70 24.98
C SER A 628 -64.89 -1.03 26.12
N ASN A 629 -64.94 -0.18 27.14
CA ASN A 629 -65.94 -0.25 28.20
C ASN A 629 -66.68 1.09 28.35
N PRO A 630 -68.03 1.12 28.21
CA PRO A 630 -68.87 0.00 27.79
C PRO A 630 -68.52 -0.50 26.37
N GLN A 631 -68.89 -1.74 26.06
CA GLN A 631 -68.72 -2.28 24.71
C GLN A 631 -69.62 -1.51 23.73
N LEU A 632 -69.04 -1.09 22.61
CA LEU A 632 -69.73 -0.32 21.58
C LEU A 632 -69.83 -1.14 20.29
N ARG A 633 -70.98 -1.08 19.62
CA ARG A 633 -71.25 -1.85 18.39
C ARG A 633 -70.25 -1.56 17.27
N ASP A 634 -69.81 -0.31 17.17
CA ASP A 634 -68.86 0.14 16.15
C ASP A 634 -67.39 -0.18 16.50
N TYR A 635 -67.14 -0.71 17.71
CA TYR A 635 -65.83 -1.12 18.21
C TYR A 635 -65.87 -2.55 18.78
N PRO A 636 -66.08 -3.57 17.94
CA PRO A 636 -66.41 -4.92 18.38
C PRO A 636 -65.28 -5.60 19.19
N GLY A 637 -64.02 -5.20 19.00
CA GLY A 637 -62.86 -5.82 19.65
C GLY A 637 -62.81 -7.36 19.52
N PRO A 638 -61.99 -8.05 20.33
CA PRO A 638 -60.87 -7.51 21.09
C PRO A 638 -59.73 -7.08 20.15
N TYR A 639 -59.11 -5.95 20.48
CA TYR A 639 -57.96 -5.36 19.81
C TYR A 639 -56.67 -5.76 20.51
N SER A 640 -55.55 -5.71 19.79
CA SER A 640 -54.22 -5.72 20.40
C SER A 640 -53.73 -4.29 20.65
N MET A 641 -52.70 -4.14 21.46
CA MET A 641 -52.05 -2.84 21.69
C MET A 641 -51.46 -2.27 20.39
N LEU A 642 -50.93 -3.15 19.53
CA LEU A 642 -50.51 -2.80 18.16
C LEU A 642 -51.67 -2.27 17.31
N ASP A 643 -52.84 -2.93 17.36
CA ASP A 643 -54.02 -2.48 16.59
C ASP A 643 -54.46 -1.07 17.01
N LEU A 644 -54.54 -0.83 18.33
CA LEU A 644 -54.93 0.47 18.88
C LEU A 644 -53.89 1.56 18.57
N TYR A 645 -52.60 1.23 18.63
CA TYR A 645 -51.54 2.16 18.29
C TYR A 645 -51.54 2.54 16.80
N LEU A 646 -51.67 1.55 15.91
CA LEU A 646 -51.75 1.80 14.48
C LEU A 646 -52.98 2.64 14.11
N GLN A 647 -54.08 2.52 14.85
CA GLN A 647 -55.29 3.32 14.68
C GLN A 647 -55.20 4.73 15.28
N GLY A 648 -54.20 5.01 16.11
CA GLY A 648 -54.10 6.26 16.86
C GLY A 648 -55.08 6.37 18.03
N ASN A 649 -55.60 5.24 18.53
CA ASN A 649 -56.64 5.17 19.56
C ASN A 649 -56.13 4.58 20.89
N ILE A 650 -54.81 4.43 21.06
CA ILE A 650 -54.21 3.78 22.23
C ILE A 650 -54.54 4.48 23.56
N ASP A 651 -54.70 5.80 23.53
CA ASP A 651 -55.09 6.67 24.66
C ASP A 651 -56.48 7.31 24.48
N GLN A 652 -57.15 7.04 23.35
CA GLN A 652 -58.46 7.58 23.00
C GLN A 652 -59.51 6.46 22.89
N PRO A 653 -59.95 5.88 24.01
CA PRO A 653 -61.02 4.89 23.98
C PRO A 653 -62.33 5.53 23.49
N PRO A 654 -63.11 4.84 22.65
CA PRO A 654 -64.43 5.32 22.21
C PRO A 654 -65.49 5.25 23.32
N GLY A 655 -65.21 4.50 24.40
CA GLY A 655 -66.02 4.43 25.63
C GLY A 655 -65.34 5.16 26.81
N SER A 656 -65.70 4.82 28.04
CA SER A 656 -65.09 5.41 29.25
C SER A 656 -63.63 5.02 29.45
N ASN A 657 -63.25 3.77 29.09
CA ASN A 657 -61.87 3.28 29.17
C ASN A 657 -61.63 2.03 28.31
N TRP A 658 -60.35 1.70 28.09
CA TRP A 658 -59.91 0.40 27.58
C TRP A 658 -59.86 -0.63 28.72
N THR A 659 -60.34 -1.85 28.46
CA THR A 659 -60.29 -2.99 29.38
C THR A 659 -59.60 -4.17 28.71
N SER A 660 -58.80 -4.93 29.46
CA SER A 660 -58.12 -6.13 28.95
C SER A 660 -58.73 -7.39 29.54
N SER A 661 -58.90 -8.43 28.73
CA SER A 661 -59.26 -9.79 29.17
C SER A 661 -58.05 -10.63 29.58
N SER A 662 -56.86 -10.02 29.68
CA SER A 662 -55.58 -10.67 29.95
C SER A 662 -54.77 -9.88 30.97
N ASP A 663 -54.28 -10.53 32.02
CA ASP A 663 -53.45 -9.91 33.06
C ASP A 663 -52.06 -9.49 32.54
N ASP A 664 -51.59 -10.07 31.42
CA ASP A 664 -50.33 -9.71 30.75
C ASP A 664 -50.36 -8.30 30.09
N VAL A 665 -51.51 -7.63 30.03
CA VAL A 665 -51.70 -6.34 29.34
C VAL A 665 -52.43 -5.36 30.26
N ASP A 666 -51.67 -4.43 30.85
CA ASP A 666 -52.21 -3.37 31.70
C ASP A 666 -52.66 -2.15 30.87
N THR A 667 -53.98 -1.97 30.74
CA THR A 667 -54.56 -0.87 29.96
C THR A 667 -54.32 0.52 30.56
N ARG A 668 -54.02 0.62 31.86
CA ARG A 668 -53.69 1.89 32.52
C ARG A 668 -52.27 2.32 32.17
N THR A 669 -51.31 1.40 32.28
CA THR A 669 -49.92 1.65 31.84
C THR A 669 -49.85 1.92 30.35
N MET A 670 -50.62 1.18 29.54
CA MET A 670 -50.77 1.42 28.10
C MET A 670 -51.18 2.87 27.79
N ALA A 671 -52.32 3.33 28.33
CA ALA A 671 -52.80 4.69 28.04
C ALA A 671 -51.91 5.78 28.69
N GLY A 672 -51.36 5.52 29.88
CA GLY A 672 -50.57 6.50 30.63
C GLY A 672 -49.21 6.84 30.04
N ASN A 673 -48.63 5.97 29.21
CA ASN A 673 -47.35 6.21 28.53
C ASN A 673 -47.51 6.47 27.01
N ALA A 674 -48.74 6.60 26.53
CA ALA A 674 -49.01 6.76 25.11
C ALA A 674 -48.43 8.06 24.53
N ASP A 675 -48.29 9.10 25.34
CA ASP A 675 -47.66 10.39 25.00
C ASP A 675 -46.16 10.26 24.66
N GLN A 676 -45.53 9.15 25.08
CA GLN A 676 -44.13 8.84 24.76
C GLN A 676 -43.95 8.13 23.42
N LEU A 677 -45.04 7.69 22.77
CA LEU A 677 -45.00 7.01 21.48
C LEU A 677 -44.84 8.00 20.34
N ALA A 678 -43.95 7.70 19.40
CA ALA A 678 -43.86 8.43 18.14
C ALA A 678 -45.12 8.24 17.27
N ASP A 679 -45.43 9.20 16.39
CA ASP A 679 -46.48 9.04 15.39
C ASP A 679 -45.98 8.19 14.21
N ILE A 680 -46.18 6.86 14.30
CA ILE A 680 -45.72 5.90 13.29
C ILE A 680 -46.51 6.02 11.99
N ASN A 681 -47.74 6.56 12.03
CA ASN A 681 -48.52 6.80 10.81
C ASN A 681 -47.91 7.94 10.01
N LYS A 682 -47.56 9.05 10.69
CA LYS A 682 -46.82 10.16 10.08
C LYS A 682 -45.43 9.72 9.60
N LEU A 683 -44.68 8.97 10.41
CA LEU A 683 -43.38 8.42 10.02
C LEU A 683 -43.50 7.55 8.76
N PHE A 684 -44.39 6.56 8.76
CA PHE A 684 -44.60 5.67 7.62
C PHE A 684 -45.07 6.41 6.36
N SER A 685 -45.99 7.38 6.50
CA SER A 685 -46.46 8.21 5.38
C SER A 685 -45.38 9.12 4.79
N THR A 686 -44.30 9.38 5.54
CA THR A 686 -43.12 10.15 5.10
C THR A 686 -42.07 9.24 4.48
N GLU A 687 -41.74 8.13 5.12
CA GLU A 687 -40.68 7.20 4.69
C GLU A 687 -41.04 6.44 3.40
N LEU A 688 -42.31 6.07 3.23
CA LEU A 688 -42.73 5.26 2.08
C LEU A 688 -42.60 5.99 0.72
N PRO A 689 -43.06 7.25 0.56
CA PRO A 689 -42.78 8.02 -0.67
C PRO A 689 -41.29 8.27 -0.90
N ASN A 690 -40.51 8.52 0.15
CA ASN A 690 -39.05 8.71 0.04
C ASN A 690 -38.35 7.44 -0.46
N TYR A 691 -38.78 6.28 0.03
CA TYR A 691 -38.31 4.99 -0.44
C TYR A 691 -38.56 4.79 -1.95
N PHE A 692 -39.79 5.04 -2.42
CA PHE A 692 -40.12 4.91 -3.85
C PHE A 692 -39.33 5.91 -4.71
N SER A 693 -39.23 7.17 -4.28
CA SER A 693 -38.42 8.19 -4.98
C SER A 693 -36.95 7.79 -5.07
N SER A 694 -36.40 7.20 -4.00
CA SER A 694 -35.01 6.69 -3.99
C SER A 694 -34.83 5.52 -4.94
N ALA A 695 -35.82 4.61 -5.02
CA ALA A 695 -35.78 3.49 -5.96
C ALA A 695 -35.91 3.93 -7.43
N GLU A 696 -36.76 4.92 -7.75
CA GLU A 696 -36.85 5.50 -9.09
C GLU A 696 -35.51 6.12 -9.53
N LYS A 697 -34.87 6.87 -8.63
CA LYS A 697 -33.51 7.40 -8.89
C LYS A 697 -32.50 6.29 -9.11
N ALA A 698 -32.59 5.19 -8.36
CA ALA A 698 -31.69 4.06 -8.48
C ALA A 698 -31.82 3.36 -9.85
N VAL A 699 -33.04 3.19 -10.35
CA VAL A 699 -33.30 2.71 -11.72
C VAL A 699 -32.66 3.64 -12.73
N GLY A 700 -32.85 4.96 -12.59
CA GLY A 700 -32.27 5.93 -13.52
C GLY A 700 -30.74 5.84 -13.56
N ALA A 701 -30.10 5.77 -12.40
CA ALA A 701 -28.65 5.58 -12.27
C ALA A 701 -28.17 4.26 -12.89
N GLN A 702 -28.96 3.18 -12.77
CA GLN A 702 -28.65 1.88 -13.37
C GLN A 702 -28.65 1.93 -14.89
N VAL A 703 -29.67 2.56 -15.49
CA VAL A 703 -29.74 2.74 -16.94
C VAL A 703 -28.57 3.57 -17.46
N LYS A 704 -28.26 4.70 -16.79
CA LYS A 704 -27.08 5.53 -17.11
C LYS A 704 -25.79 4.72 -17.09
N ASN A 705 -25.59 3.90 -16.05
CA ASN A 705 -24.39 3.07 -15.91
C ASN A 705 -24.29 2.00 -17.01
N LEU A 706 -25.41 1.34 -17.31
CA LEU A 706 -25.45 0.32 -18.35
C LEU A 706 -25.10 0.90 -19.73
N ILE A 707 -25.63 2.08 -20.08
CA ILE A 707 -25.29 2.74 -21.35
C ILE A 707 -23.84 3.22 -21.36
N ALA A 708 -23.35 3.81 -20.26
CA ALA A 708 -21.97 4.31 -20.18
C ALA A 708 -20.89 3.21 -20.27
N THR A 709 -21.24 1.97 -19.94
CA THR A 709 -20.32 0.81 -19.95
C THR A 709 -20.38 -0.02 -21.22
N LEU A 710 -21.22 0.34 -22.19
CA LEU A 710 -21.25 -0.30 -23.52
C LEU A 710 -19.95 0.01 -24.31
N PRO A 711 -19.60 -0.86 -25.29
CA PRO A 711 -18.59 -0.53 -26.30
C PRO A 711 -18.85 0.83 -26.96
N LEU A 712 -17.78 1.52 -27.37
CA LEU A 712 -17.87 2.88 -27.88
C LEU A 712 -18.83 3.02 -29.08
N GLU A 713 -18.83 2.06 -29.99
CA GLU A 713 -19.69 2.09 -31.18
C GLU A 713 -21.18 2.11 -30.80
N ASP A 714 -21.59 1.28 -29.84
CA ASP A 714 -22.96 1.22 -29.36
C ASP A 714 -23.37 2.48 -28.59
N ARG A 715 -22.44 3.05 -27.82
CA ARG A 715 -22.63 4.37 -27.20
C ARG A 715 -22.86 5.45 -28.25
N LYS A 716 -22.06 5.48 -29.33
CA LYS A 716 -22.23 6.42 -30.44
C LYS A 716 -23.57 6.22 -31.15
N ASN A 717 -23.99 4.98 -31.35
CA ASN A 717 -25.31 4.67 -31.92
C ASN A 717 -26.43 5.27 -31.04
N ILE A 718 -26.39 5.10 -29.73
CA ILE A 718 -27.41 5.65 -28.82
C ILE A 718 -27.33 7.18 -28.73
N GLU A 719 -26.13 7.74 -28.55
CA GLU A 719 -25.93 9.16 -28.24
C GLU A 719 -26.08 10.06 -29.47
N TYR A 720 -25.61 9.59 -30.62
CA TYR A 720 -25.60 10.37 -31.85
C TYR A 720 -26.73 9.99 -32.78
N GLY A 721 -27.22 8.76 -32.78
CA GLY A 721 -28.37 8.35 -33.58
C GLY A 721 -29.68 9.00 -33.15
N LYS A 722 -30.67 8.99 -34.05
CA LYS A 722 -32.06 9.31 -33.70
C LYS A 722 -32.62 8.15 -32.88
N ILE A 723 -33.21 8.43 -31.71
CA ILE A 723 -33.69 7.37 -30.81
C ILE A 723 -35.22 7.35 -30.68
N THR A 724 -35.77 6.17 -30.42
CA THR A 724 -37.15 5.95 -30.00
C THR A 724 -37.18 4.92 -28.88
N THR A 725 -37.78 5.29 -27.75
CA THR A 725 -37.95 4.42 -26.58
C THR A 725 -39.27 3.66 -26.69
N LEU A 726 -39.21 2.34 -26.62
CA LEU A 726 -40.31 1.43 -26.93
C LEU A 726 -40.49 0.41 -25.80
N GLN A 727 -41.72 -0.02 -25.56
CA GLN A 727 -42.07 -1.11 -24.66
C GLN A 727 -42.60 -2.30 -25.45
N GLU A 728 -42.06 -3.49 -25.17
CA GLU A 728 -42.53 -4.75 -25.74
C GLU A 728 -43.81 -5.25 -25.04
N TYR A 729 -44.80 -5.67 -25.83
CA TYR A 729 -46.03 -6.32 -25.39
C TYR A 729 -46.24 -7.65 -26.12
N ASN A 730 -46.61 -8.67 -25.36
CA ASN A 730 -47.14 -9.92 -25.89
C ASN A 730 -48.64 -9.79 -26.11
N VAL A 731 -49.07 -9.97 -27.36
CA VAL A 731 -50.48 -9.93 -27.72
C VAL A 731 -50.99 -11.36 -27.84
N SER A 732 -52.05 -11.67 -27.09
CA SER A 732 -52.74 -12.96 -27.17
C SER A 732 -54.23 -12.76 -27.44
N GLN A 733 -54.81 -13.67 -28.20
CA GLN A 733 -56.23 -13.70 -28.51
C GLN A 733 -56.80 -15.05 -28.08
N SER A 734 -57.83 -15.02 -27.22
CA SER A 734 -58.55 -16.23 -26.83
C SER A 734 -59.28 -16.83 -28.03
N ALA A 735 -59.21 -18.15 -28.21
CA ALA A 735 -60.02 -18.84 -29.23
C ALA A 735 -61.50 -18.45 -29.06
N PHE A 736 -62.14 -18.03 -30.16
CA PHE A 736 -63.55 -17.62 -30.23
C PHE A 736 -63.93 -16.24 -29.62
N SER A 737 -62.97 -15.40 -29.22
CA SER A 737 -63.25 -14.00 -28.83
C SER A 737 -62.43 -12.98 -29.63
N ARG A 738 -63.03 -11.81 -29.90
CA ARG A 738 -62.33 -10.64 -30.49
C ARG A 738 -61.54 -9.83 -29.46
N ASN A 739 -61.57 -10.22 -28.18
CA ASN A 739 -60.86 -9.49 -27.13
C ASN A 739 -59.37 -9.82 -27.19
N VAL A 740 -58.59 -8.77 -27.41
CA VAL A 740 -57.13 -8.82 -27.42
C VAL A 740 -56.64 -8.60 -26.00
N THR A 741 -55.81 -9.52 -25.49
CA THR A 741 -55.12 -9.33 -24.21
C THR A 741 -53.67 -8.95 -24.48
N GLU A 742 -53.32 -7.74 -24.05
CA GLU A 742 -51.95 -7.22 -24.14
C GLU A 742 -51.25 -7.44 -22.80
N THR A 743 -50.14 -8.17 -22.82
CA THR A 743 -49.32 -8.41 -21.63
C THR A 743 -47.98 -7.75 -21.81
N LYS A 744 -47.70 -6.71 -21.01
CA LYS A 744 -46.41 -6.01 -21.01
C LYS A 744 -45.27 -6.97 -20.64
N VAL A 745 -44.16 -6.90 -21.38
CA VAL A 745 -42.91 -7.55 -20.95
C VAL A 745 -42.33 -6.72 -19.79
N PRO A 746 -42.29 -7.24 -18.56
CA PRO A 746 -41.87 -6.47 -17.40
C PRO A 746 -40.37 -6.17 -17.44
N ASN A 747 -39.94 -5.14 -16.71
CA ASN A 747 -38.54 -4.82 -16.41
C ASN A 747 -37.63 -4.55 -17.64
N SER A 748 -38.22 -4.33 -18.81
CA SER A 748 -37.51 -4.19 -20.08
C SER A 748 -37.95 -2.92 -20.82
N LEU A 749 -36.99 -2.15 -21.32
CA LEU A 749 -37.19 -1.02 -22.23
C LEU A 749 -36.36 -1.24 -23.49
N LEU A 750 -36.96 -1.05 -24.66
CA LEU A 750 -36.27 -1.07 -25.93
C LEU A 750 -35.87 0.35 -26.35
N VAL A 751 -34.66 0.51 -26.88
CA VAL A 751 -34.16 1.75 -27.47
C VAL A 751 -33.81 1.45 -28.92
N LYS A 752 -34.66 1.90 -29.84
CA LYS A 752 -34.37 1.87 -31.27
C LYS A 752 -33.51 3.08 -31.62
N SER A 753 -32.36 2.87 -32.24
CA SER A 753 -31.47 3.90 -32.76
C SER A 753 -31.39 3.80 -34.28
N GLU A 754 -31.55 4.94 -34.96
CA GLU A 754 -31.51 5.07 -36.41
C GLU A 754 -30.42 6.09 -36.79
N SER A 755 -29.57 5.73 -37.75
CA SER A 755 -28.60 6.63 -38.36
C SER A 755 -29.03 7.04 -39.76
N ASN A 756 -28.73 8.28 -40.15
CA ASN A 756 -28.87 8.79 -41.52
C ASN A 756 -28.13 7.94 -42.59
N ARG A 757 -27.20 7.06 -42.19
CA ARG A 757 -26.53 6.10 -43.09
C ARG A 757 -27.32 4.79 -43.30
N GLY A 758 -28.52 4.66 -42.73
CA GLY A 758 -29.42 3.52 -42.88
C GLY A 758 -29.21 2.38 -41.88
N ALA A 759 -28.29 2.52 -40.92
CA ALA A 759 -28.11 1.54 -39.84
C ALA A 759 -29.21 1.72 -38.79
N VAL A 760 -29.89 0.62 -38.45
CA VAL A 760 -30.89 0.55 -37.37
C VAL A 760 -30.39 -0.47 -36.35
N ASN A 761 -30.34 -0.07 -35.08
CA ASN A 761 -30.01 -0.96 -33.97
C ASN A 761 -31.13 -0.90 -32.93
N VAL A 762 -31.50 -2.03 -32.34
CA VAL A 762 -32.48 -2.07 -31.24
C VAL A 762 -31.81 -2.64 -30.01
N TYR A 763 -31.77 -1.85 -28.93
CA TYR A 763 -31.16 -2.24 -27.66
C TYR A 763 -32.24 -2.56 -26.64
N GLU A 764 -32.16 -3.71 -25.98
CA GLU A 764 -33.00 -4.05 -24.84
C GLU A 764 -32.26 -3.80 -23.54
N ILE A 765 -32.81 -2.93 -22.70
CA ILE A 765 -32.36 -2.64 -21.35
C ILE A 765 -33.20 -3.46 -20.38
N ASP A 766 -32.59 -4.49 -19.75
CA ASP A 766 -33.22 -5.33 -18.72
C ASP A 766 -32.60 -5.01 -17.36
N ILE A 767 -33.37 -4.33 -16.50
CA ILE A 767 -32.88 -3.90 -15.19
C ILE A 767 -32.77 -5.06 -14.19
N GLN A 768 -33.56 -6.12 -14.34
CA GLN A 768 -33.55 -7.25 -13.41
C GLN A 768 -32.31 -8.10 -13.64
N LYS A 769 -31.96 -8.32 -14.91
CA LYS A 769 -30.72 -8.99 -15.32
C LYS A 769 -29.50 -8.07 -15.25
N ASN A 770 -29.72 -6.75 -15.18
CA ASN A 770 -28.68 -5.72 -15.21
C ASN A 770 -27.81 -5.81 -16.48
N THR A 771 -28.46 -5.83 -17.64
CA THR A 771 -27.81 -6.01 -18.95
C THR A 771 -28.43 -5.13 -20.01
N ILE A 772 -27.63 -4.74 -21.00
CA ILE A 772 -28.11 -4.28 -22.31
C ILE A 772 -27.69 -5.30 -23.36
N ARG A 773 -28.62 -5.68 -24.25
CA ARG A 773 -28.33 -6.56 -25.38
C ARG A 773 -28.97 -6.04 -26.66
N LYS A 774 -28.33 -6.29 -27.81
CA LYS A 774 -28.94 -6.02 -29.11
C LYS A 774 -30.07 -7.02 -29.39
N ARG A 775 -31.16 -6.52 -29.96
CA ARG A 775 -32.38 -7.23 -30.36
C ARG A 775 -32.80 -6.74 -31.75
N ASP A 776 -31.84 -6.68 -32.69
CA ASP A 776 -32.05 -6.10 -34.01
C ASP A 776 -33.13 -6.84 -34.82
N GLU A 777 -33.47 -8.07 -34.44
CA GLU A 777 -34.63 -8.77 -34.99
C GLU A 777 -35.98 -8.06 -34.73
N LEU A 778 -36.03 -7.08 -33.83
CA LEU A 778 -37.22 -6.28 -33.51
C LEU A 778 -37.36 -4.99 -34.35
N ASP A 779 -36.44 -4.73 -35.28
CA ASP A 779 -36.36 -3.47 -36.04
C ASP A 779 -37.64 -3.09 -36.83
N ASN A 780 -38.35 -4.11 -37.34
CA ASN A 780 -39.52 -4.02 -38.23
C ASN A 780 -40.83 -4.48 -37.56
N TYR A 781 -40.87 -4.61 -36.23
CA TYR A 781 -42.07 -5.04 -35.53
C TYR A 781 -43.17 -3.94 -35.49
N PRO A 782 -44.46 -4.34 -35.55
CA PRO A 782 -45.56 -3.39 -35.65
C PRO A 782 -45.78 -2.61 -34.35
N LEU A 783 -46.14 -1.33 -34.50
CA LEU A 783 -46.50 -0.43 -33.39
C LEU A 783 -47.96 -0.60 -32.92
N GLU A 784 -48.75 -1.38 -33.65
CA GLU A 784 -50.16 -1.66 -33.36
C GLU A 784 -50.45 -3.17 -33.45
N PRO A 785 -51.50 -3.69 -32.77
CA PRO A 785 -51.85 -5.10 -32.85
C PRO A 785 -52.21 -5.49 -34.28
N GLN A 786 -51.47 -6.45 -34.86
CA GLN A 786 -51.77 -7.00 -36.17
C GLN A 786 -52.77 -8.15 -36.02
N VAL A 787 -54.00 -7.96 -36.50
CA VAL A 787 -55.03 -9.01 -36.50
C VAL A 787 -54.86 -9.87 -37.76
N GLY A 788 -54.44 -11.12 -37.60
CA GLY A 788 -54.37 -12.09 -38.69
C GLY A 788 -55.78 -12.42 -39.24
N GLY A 789 -55.93 -12.39 -40.57
CA GLY A 789 -57.21 -12.66 -41.25
C GLY A 789 -57.68 -14.12 -41.26
N ASP A 790 -56.99 -15.04 -40.59
CA ASP A 790 -57.18 -16.49 -40.70
C ASP A 790 -57.75 -17.18 -39.44
N GLY A 791 -58.07 -16.43 -38.37
CA GLY A 791 -58.80 -16.97 -37.21
C GLY A 791 -58.01 -17.94 -36.32
N HIS A 792 -56.69 -18.06 -36.50
CA HIS A 792 -55.80 -18.82 -35.62
C HIS A 792 -55.08 -17.91 -34.61
N THR A 793 -54.87 -18.40 -33.39
CA THR A 793 -54.11 -17.70 -32.34
C THR A 793 -52.67 -17.46 -32.80
N ARG A 794 -52.33 -16.23 -33.18
CA ARG A 794 -50.95 -15.80 -33.40
C ARG A 794 -50.52 -15.02 -32.16
N TYR A 795 -49.53 -15.52 -31.43
CA TYR A 795 -48.78 -14.67 -30.50
C TYR A 795 -48.04 -13.65 -31.38
N SER A 796 -48.42 -12.38 -31.31
CA SER A 796 -47.71 -11.30 -32.00
C SER A 796 -47.07 -10.39 -30.98
N THR A 797 -45.77 -10.15 -31.10
CA THR A 797 -45.08 -9.09 -30.36
C THR A 797 -45.50 -7.74 -30.95
N MET A 798 -45.79 -6.77 -30.09
CA MET A 798 -46.12 -5.39 -30.45
C MET A 798 -45.23 -4.44 -29.65
N LEU A 799 -44.83 -3.31 -30.26
CA LEU A 799 -44.03 -2.29 -29.61
C LEU A 799 -44.87 -1.01 -29.38
N LYS A 800 -44.79 -0.40 -28.20
CA LYS A 800 -45.46 0.88 -27.91
C LYS A 800 -44.44 1.94 -27.51
N GLU A 801 -44.53 3.12 -28.09
CA GLU A 801 -43.63 4.23 -27.74
C GLU A 801 -43.86 4.74 -26.31
N ILE A 802 -42.76 4.97 -25.59
CA ILE A 802 -42.75 5.49 -24.22
C ILE A 802 -42.05 6.84 -24.22
N ILE A 803 -42.82 7.90 -24.01
CA ILE A 803 -42.29 9.26 -23.82
C ILE A 803 -42.18 9.54 -22.30
N PRO A 804 -41.01 9.89 -21.74
CA PRO A 804 -40.83 10.18 -20.32
C PRO A 804 -41.59 11.45 -19.89
N SER A 805 -41.80 11.61 -18.59
CA SER A 805 -42.50 12.76 -18.00
C SER A 805 -41.59 13.97 -17.66
N GLY A 806 -40.32 13.92 -18.04
CA GLY A 806 -39.33 14.98 -17.76
C GLY A 806 -39.38 16.15 -18.75
N SER A 807 -38.70 17.26 -18.40
CA SER A 807 -38.55 18.43 -19.26
C SER A 807 -37.28 18.29 -20.08
N TYR A 808 -37.43 17.93 -21.36
CA TYR A 808 -36.33 17.75 -22.30
C TYR A 808 -36.47 18.70 -23.49
N SER A 809 -35.34 19.00 -24.14
CA SER A 809 -35.36 19.72 -25.42
C SER A 809 -36.15 18.93 -26.48
N SER A 810 -36.89 19.62 -27.37
CA SER A 810 -37.75 18.97 -28.37
C SER A 810 -36.99 18.12 -29.39
N ASN A 811 -35.70 18.37 -29.54
CA ASN A 811 -34.78 17.66 -30.43
C ASN A 811 -33.86 16.68 -29.67
N ILE A 812 -34.18 16.34 -28.41
CA ILE A 812 -33.31 15.45 -27.61
C ILE A 812 -33.15 14.07 -28.23
N THR A 813 -34.19 13.57 -28.90
CA THR A 813 -34.21 12.26 -29.58
C THR A 813 -33.70 12.32 -31.00
N ASP A 814 -33.41 13.50 -31.55
CA ASP A 814 -32.92 13.66 -32.91
C ASP A 814 -31.46 13.20 -33.05
N GLU A 815 -31.07 12.95 -34.31
CA GLU A 815 -29.68 12.63 -34.66
C GLU A 815 -28.77 13.84 -34.46
N LYS A 816 -27.56 13.60 -33.94
CA LYS A 816 -26.51 14.61 -33.73
C LYS A 816 -25.31 14.31 -34.63
N ASN A 817 -24.82 15.33 -35.34
CA ASN A 817 -23.61 15.23 -36.15
C ASN A 817 -22.36 15.44 -35.27
N GLN A 818 -22.00 14.41 -34.50
CA GLN A 818 -20.83 14.40 -33.61
C GLN A 818 -19.95 13.17 -33.89
N THR A 819 -18.66 13.26 -33.56
CA THR A 819 -17.67 12.20 -33.87
C THR A 819 -16.74 11.88 -32.69
N ASP A 820 -16.74 12.74 -31.67
CA ASP A 820 -16.03 12.62 -30.42
C ASP A 820 -16.52 11.43 -29.58
N THR A 821 -15.90 11.24 -28.42
CA THR A 821 -16.32 10.22 -27.45
C THR A 821 -17.47 10.79 -26.61
N PRO A 822 -18.66 10.19 -26.62
CA PRO A 822 -19.79 10.76 -25.87
C PRO A 822 -19.61 10.55 -24.37
N ASN A 823 -19.93 11.57 -23.57
CA ASN A 823 -20.07 11.43 -22.11
C ASN A 823 -21.45 10.85 -21.78
N SER A 824 -21.63 9.56 -22.06
CA SER A 824 -22.93 8.89 -22.01
C SER A 824 -23.58 8.90 -20.62
N PHE A 825 -22.80 8.79 -19.54
CA PHE A 825 -23.35 8.78 -18.18
C PHE A 825 -24.05 10.10 -17.83
N ALA A 826 -23.46 11.23 -18.23
CA ALA A 826 -23.95 12.56 -17.92
C ALA A 826 -24.78 13.19 -19.06
N SER A 827 -25.06 12.45 -20.14
CA SER A 827 -25.75 13.00 -21.31
C SER A 827 -27.25 13.19 -21.02
N GLU A 828 -27.82 14.27 -21.58
CA GLU A 828 -29.26 14.53 -21.49
C GLU A 828 -30.08 13.44 -22.22
N LYS A 829 -29.53 12.86 -23.31
CA LYS A 829 -30.19 11.80 -24.09
C LYS A 829 -30.27 10.48 -23.31
N THR A 830 -29.21 10.13 -22.58
CA THR A 830 -29.24 8.99 -21.66
C THR A 830 -30.17 9.28 -20.47
N GLY A 831 -30.23 10.52 -19.98
CA GLY A 831 -31.24 10.96 -18.99
C GLY A 831 -32.68 10.71 -19.47
N TYR A 832 -32.98 11.05 -20.73
CA TYR A 832 -34.28 10.78 -21.35
C TYR A 832 -34.62 9.28 -21.35
N ILE A 833 -33.67 8.42 -21.73
CA ILE A 833 -33.85 6.96 -21.73
C ILE A 833 -34.06 6.44 -20.30
N ALA A 834 -33.29 6.94 -19.34
CA ALA A 834 -33.42 6.56 -17.93
C ALA A 834 -34.81 6.90 -17.37
N ASP A 835 -35.33 8.10 -17.66
CA ASP A 835 -36.69 8.49 -17.26
C ASP A 835 -37.77 7.69 -17.99
N ALA A 836 -37.53 7.30 -19.26
CA ALA A 836 -38.44 6.42 -19.99
C ALA A 836 -38.51 5.04 -19.34
N MET A 837 -37.38 4.54 -18.79
CA MET A 837 -37.35 3.30 -18.03
C MET A 837 -38.08 3.44 -16.68
N VAL A 838 -37.88 4.55 -15.96
CA VAL A 838 -38.61 4.82 -14.71
C VAL A 838 -40.12 4.84 -14.95
N LYS A 839 -40.57 5.54 -16.02
CA LYS A 839 -41.99 5.54 -16.44
C LYS A 839 -42.46 4.15 -16.85
N THR A 840 -41.60 3.36 -17.47
CA THR A 840 -41.90 2.00 -17.85
C THR A 840 -42.10 1.10 -16.63
N ILE A 841 -41.33 1.23 -15.58
CA ILE A 841 -41.53 0.41 -14.37
C ILE A 841 -42.79 0.83 -13.61
N ASP A 842 -43.08 2.14 -13.60
CA ASP A 842 -44.24 2.77 -12.97
C ASP A 842 -44.46 2.38 -11.50
N ILE A 843 -43.41 2.58 -10.69
CA ILE A 843 -43.42 2.32 -9.23
C ILE A 843 -44.58 3.04 -8.54
N ARG A 844 -44.97 4.23 -9.02
CA ARG A 844 -46.04 5.06 -8.44
C ARG A 844 -47.44 4.55 -8.76
N GLN A 845 -47.71 4.12 -9.98
CA GLN A 845 -49.00 3.52 -10.32
C GLN A 845 -49.23 2.26 -9.48
N LEU A 846 -48.21 1.42 -9.31
CA LEU A 846 -48.30 0.22 -8.45
C LEU A 846 -48.53 0.58 -6.98
N ALA A 847 -47.91 1.66 -6.49
CA ALA A 847 -48.19 2.18 -5.16
C ALA A 847 -49.64 2.68 -5.02
N ALA A 848 -50.23 3.27 -6.06
CA ALA A 848 -51.59 3.78 -6.08
C ALA A 848 -52.65 2.66 -6.24
N GLU A 849 -52.45 1.73 -7.17
CA GLU A 849 -53.33 0.57 -7.39
C GLU A 849 -53.42 -0.29 -6.13
N ALA A 850 -52.29 -0.46 -5.44
CA ALA A 850 -52.26 -1.26 -4.24
C ALA A 850 -52.69 -0.46 -2.98
N ARG A 851 -52.73 0.89 -3.01
CA ARG A 851 -53.47 1.71 -2.01
C ARG A 851 -54.98 1.47 -2.08
N GLY A 852 -55.53 1.15 -3.25
CA GLY A 852 -56.94 0.79 -3.42
C GLY A 852 -57.36 -0.52 -2.71
N LEU A 853 -56.39 -1.32 -2.26
CA LEU A 853 -56.59 -2.60 -1.54
C LEU A 853 -56.43 -2.48 -0.01
N THR A 854 -56.30 -1.25 0.53
CA THR A 854 -55.88 -0.99 1.91
C THR A 854 -56.98 -0.94 2.97
N THR A 855 -58.23 -1.22 2.62
CA THR A 855 -59.24 -1.56 3.62
C THR A 855 -58.99 -2.98 4.14
N PHE A 856 -59.21 -3.19 5.44
CA PHE A 856 -58.89 -4.39 6.23
C PHE A 856 -59.49 -5.73 5.72
N ASP A 857 -60.14 -5.75 4.55
CA ASP A 857 -60.89 -6.86 3.97
C ASP A 857 -60.10 -7.72 2.97
N THR A 858 -58.80 -7.46 2.74
CA THR A 858 -57.98 -8.30 1.85
C THR A 858 -56.92 -9.11 2.61
N GLU A 859 -56.90 -10.44 2.41
CA GLU A 859 -56.01 -11.40 3.11
C GLU A 859 -54.50 -11.13 2.90
N VAL A 860 -54.12 -10.25 1.97
CA VAL A 860 -52.72 -9.89 1.68
C VAL A 860 -52.53 -8.37 1.72
N PRO A 861 -51.87 -7.83 2.77
CA PRO A 861 -51.62 -6.39 2.89
C PRO A 861 -50.81 -5.79 1.74
N PHE A 862 -51.12 -4.54 1.37
CA PHE A 862 -50.40 -3.71 0.37
C PHE A 862 -48.87 -3.86 0.40
N TYR A 863 -48.28 -3.72 1.58
CA TYR A 863 -46.82 -3.71 1.75
C TYR A 863 -46.17 -5.04 1.37
N LYS A 864 -46.89 -6.18 1.42
CA LYS A 864 -46.35 -7.48 0.96
C LYS A 864 -46.27 -7.55 -0.57
N LYS A 865 -47.29 -7.03 -1.27
CA LYS A 865 -47.31 -6.98 -2.74
C LYS A 865 -46.28 -5.99 -3.28
N ALA A 866 -46.23 -4.78 -2.71
CA ALA A 866 -45.23 -3.78 -3.04
C ALA A 866 -43.81 -4.25 -2.72
N ARG A 867 -43.59 -4.92 -1.57
CA ARG A 867 -42.29 -5.53 -1.24
C ARG A 867 -41.89 -6.61 -2.26
N ALA A 868 -42.82 -7.48 -2.67
CA ALA A 868 -42.52 -8.50 -3.67
C ALA A 868 -42.13 -7.88 -5.01
N PHE A 869 -42.89 -6.89 -5.48
CA PHE A 869 -42.59 -6.12 -6.69
C PHE A 869 -41.21 -5.44 -6.61
N MET A 870 -40.92 -4.71 -5.53
CA MET A 870 -39.63 -4.03 -5.35
C MET A 870 -38.47 -5.02 -5.24
N LEU A 871 -38.67 -6.19 -4.63
CA LEU A 871 -37.66 -7.26 -4.58
C LEU A 871 -37.38 -7.87 -5.95
N ASP A 872 -38.31 -7.78 -6.90
CA ASP A 872 -38.12 -8.26 -8.27
C ASP A 872 -37.41 -7.23 -9.17
N LEU A 873 -37.33 -5.96 -8.74
CA LEU A 873 -36.53 -4.91 -9.38
C LEU A 873 -35.05 -4.94 -8.96
N ILE A 874 -34.73 -5.55 -7.81
CA ILE A 874 -33.35 -5.57 -7.30
C ILE A 874 -32.53 -6.62 -8.07
N PRO A 875 -31.46 -6.20 -8.77
CA PRO A 875 -30.56 -7.15 -9.42
C PRO A 875 -29.88 -8.06 -8.40
N LEU A 876 -29.67 -9.34 -8.73
CA LEU A 876 -29.02 -10.34 -7.87
C LEU A 876 -29.79 -10.66 -6.56
N ARG A 877 -31.13 -10.66 -6.61
CA ARG A 877 -32.05 -11.00 -5.50
C ARG A 877 -31.64 -12.22 -4.64
N SER A 878 -31.00 -13.25 -5.22
CA SER A 878 -30.56 -14.45 -4.50
C SER A 878 -29.54 -14.14 -3.41
N ALA A 879 -28.57 -13.28 -3.71
CA ALA A 879 -27.50 -12.92 -2.81
C ALA A 879 -28.01 -12.24 -1.54
N ILE A 880 -28.94 -11.27 -1.70
CA ILE A 880 -29.57 -10.55 -0.57
C ILE A 880 -30.42 -11.48 0.29
N LYS A 881 -31.17 -12.42 -0.31
CA LYS A 881 -31.92 -13.44 0.44
C LYS A 881 -31.01 -14.34 1.26
N ASN A 882 -29.86 -14.76 0.70
CA ASN A 882 -28.88 -15.59 1.39
C ASN A 882 -28.23 -14.85 2.57
N PHE A 883 -27.91 -13.56 2.44
CA PHE A 883 -27.41 -12.76 3.57
C PHE A 883 -28.46 -12.49 4.65
N GLN A 884 -29.70 -12.18 4.28
CA GLN A 884 -30.80 -12.03 5.24
C GLN A 884 -31.11 -13.33 6.00
N ALA A 885 -30.84 -14.49 5.38
CA ALA A 885 -31.00 -15.81 5.99
C ALA A 885 -29.78 -16.28 6.81
N GLY A 886 -28.67 -15.52 6.84
CA GLY A 886 -27.43 -15.94 7.51
C GLY A 886 -26.61 -16.99 6.75
N ASN A 887 -26.96 -17.28 5.49
CA ASN A 887 -26.26 -18.23 4.61
C ASN A 887 -25.05 -17.56 3.95
N ILE A 888 -24.01 -17.30 4.75
CA ILE A 888 -22.82 -16.55 4.33
C ILE A 888 -22.04 -17.27 3.20
N GLY A 889 -22.00 -18.61 3.19
CA GLY A 889 -21.27 -19.39 2.18
C GLY A 889 -21.87 -19.31 0.77
N GLU A 890 -23.20 -19.35 0.66
CA GLU A 890 -23.93 -19.25 -0.62
C GLU A 890 -24.17 -17.79 -1.06
N GLY A 891 -24.16 -16.84 -0.11
CA GLY A 891 -24.27 -15.41 -0.43
C GLY A 891 -22.99 -14.80 -0.99
N VAL A 892 -21.81 -15.33 -0.64
CA VAL A 892 -20.50 -14.75 -1.03
C VAL A 892 -20.13 -15.01 -2.49
N THR A 893 -20.55 -16.14 -3.07
CA THR A 893 -20.30 -16.45 -4.50
C THR A 893 -21.11 -15.55 -5.44
N ASP A 894 -22.32 -15.15 -5.03
CA ASP A 894 -23.24 -14.34 -5.84
C ASP A 894 -22.99 -12.82 -5.74
N LEU A 895 -22.12 -12.37 -4.81
CA LEU A 895 -22.09 -10.98 -4.31
C LEU A 895 -20.70 -10.32 -4.30
N ILE A 896 -19.77 -10.73 -5.15
CA ILE A 896 -18.49 -10.02 -5.27
C ILE A 896 -18.73 -8.55 -5.69
N PHE A 897 -19.75 -8.31 -6.52
CA PHE A 897 -20.17 -6.99 -6.98
C PHE A 897 -21.68 -6.80 -6.88
N ASP A 898 -22.11 -5.60 -6.50
CA ASP A 898 -23.51 -5.18 -6.68
C ASP A 898 -23.86 -4.96 -8.18
N ALA A 899 -25.06 -4.44 -8.44
CA ALA A 899 -25.52 -4.10 -9.79
C ALA A 899 -24.64 -3.04 -10.48
N PHE A 900 -23.95 -2.21 -9.70
CA PHE A 900 -23.21 -1.05 -10.17
C PHE A 900 -21.71 -1.31 -10.27
N GLY A 901 -21.22 -2.47 -9.83
CA GLY A 901 -19.80 -2.80 -9.83
C GLY A 901 -19.07 -2.29 -8.59
N PHE A 902 -19.77 -2.00 -7.49
CA PHE A 902 -19.12 -1.83 -6.19
C PHE A 902 -18.83 -3.18 -5.56
N ALA A 903 -17.56 -3.39 -5.18
CA ALA A 903 -17.18 -4.56 -4.41
C ALA A 903 -17.84 -4.47 -3.03
N MET A 904 -18.69 -5.43 -2.69
CA MET A 904 -19.24 -5.50 -1.35
C MET A 904 -18.13 -5.92 -0.42
N GLY A 905 -17.60 -4.95 0.34
CA GLY A 905 -16.54 -5.20 1.29
C GLY A 905 -16.94 -6.38 2.17
N LEU A 906 -16.13 -7.45 2.16
CA LEU A 906 -16.13 -8.43 3.24
C LEU A 906 -15.62 -7.70 4.48
N GLY A 907 -16.50 -6.86 5.05
CA GLY A 907 -16.15 -5.95 6.11
C GLY A 907 -15.54 -6.74 7.24
N ALA A 908 -14.35 -6.34 7.67
CA ALA A 908 -13.71 -6.82 8.89
C ALA A 908 -14.61 -6.68 10.14
N ALA A 909 -15.71 -5.92 10.04
CA ALA A 909 -16.79 -5.93 11.03
C ALA A 909 -17.36 -7.34 11.29
N ALA A 910 -17.38 -8.25 10.31
CA ALA A 910 -17.92 -9.60 10.49
C ALA A 910 -16.92 -10.58 11.15
N ARG A 911 -15.60 -10.37 11.05
CA ARG A 911 -14.58 -11.23 11.69
C ARG A 911 -14.05 -10.70 13.03
N GLY A 912 -14.09 -9.39 13.27
CA GLY A 912 -13.75 -8.79 14.56
C GLY A 912 -14.88 -8.85 15.61
N ALA A 913 -16.13 -9.09 15.21
CA ALA A 913 -17.27 -9.08 16.12
C ALA A 913 -17.37 -10.30 17.06
N LYS A 914 -16.59 -11.37 16.83
CA LYS A 914 -16.69 -12.58 17.67
C LYS A 914 -16.11 -12.42 19.08
N ALA A 915 -15.36 -11.35 19.34
CA ALA A 915 -14.78 -11.08 20.66
C ALA A 915 -15.59 -10.10 21.54
N LEU A 916 -16.75 -9.60 21.09
CA LEU A 916 -17.49 -8.52 21.80
C LEU A 916 -19.02 -8.66 21.81
N GLN A 917 -19.56 -9.89 21.70
CA GLN A 917 -21.01 -10.14 21.67
C GLN A 917 -21.57 -10.75 22.97
N THR A 918 -21.32 -10.10 24.10
CA THR A 918 -22.10 -10.32 25.34
C THR A 918 -22.55 -8.98 25.92
N GLY A 919 -23.70 -8.47 25.47
CA GLY A 919 -24.40 -7.34 26.13
C GLY A 919 -25.23 -6.40 25.23
N ALA A 920 -26.56 -6.60 25.23
CA ALA A 920 -27.70 -5.67 24.99
C ALA A 920 -27.78 -4.68 23.79
N SER A 921 -28.97 -4.70 23.16
CA SER A 921 -29.58 -3.76 22.18
C SER A 921 -29.07 -3.79 20.73
N VAL A 922 -29.51 -4.83 20.02
CA VAL A 922 -29.39 -5.02 18.58
C VAL A 922 -30.62 -4.41 17.92
N VAL A 923 -30.46 -3.38 17.07
CA VAL A 923 -31.27 -3.10 15.84
C VAL A 923 -30.96 -1.71 15.27
N ASN A 924 -30.79 -0.65 16.06
CA ASN A 924 -30.37 0.68 15.53
C ASN A 924 -28.91 0.72 15.03
N LYS A 925 -28.12 -0.31 15.32
CA LYS A 925 -26.77 -0.52 14.76
C LYS A 925 -26.74 -1.36 13.47
N LEU A 926 -27.84 -2.02 13.09
CA LEU A 926 -27.89 -2.88 11.89
C LEU A 926 -28.19 -2.11 10.60
N ALA A 927 -28.91 -0.99 10.66
CA ALA A 927 -29.18 -0.17 9.47
C ALA A 927 -27.95 0.62 8.97
N GLN A 928 -26.89 0.73 9.76
CA GLN A 928 -25.59 1.30 9.34
C GLN A 928 -24.54 0.22 9.02
N GLY A 929 -24.95 -1.06 8.97
CA GLY A 929 -24.07 -2.23 8.99
C GLY A 929 -23.52 -2.72 7.65
N VAL A 930 -23.81 -2.04 6.53
CA VAL A 930 -23.13 -2.30 5.25
C VAL A 930 -22.47 -1.01 4.80
N LYS A 931 -21.19 -0.81 5.14
CA LYS A 931 -20.34 0.10 4.38
C LYS A 931 -20.16 -0.55 2.99
N ILE A 932 -21.08 -0.28 2.06
CA ILE A 932 -20.96 -0.66 0.62
C ILE A 932 -19.73 -0.01 -0.02
N VAL A 933 -19.07 0.89 0.69
CA VAL A 933 -17.84 1.53 0.28
C VAL A 933 -16.72 1.08 1.23
N GLY A 934 -16.07 -0.05 0.90
CA GLY A 934 -14.62 -0.15 1.12
C GLY A 934 -13.93 0.98 0.36
N ARG A 935 -12.66 1.29 0.60
CA ARG A 935 -11.95 2.50 0.07
C ARG A 935 -11.93 2.68 -1.47
N ALA A 936 -12.70 1.90 -2.23
CA ALA A 936 -12.94 2.00 -3.67
C ALA A 936 -13.47 3.36 -4.16
N ALA A 937 -14.14 4.16 -3.32
CA ALA A 937 -14.37 5.58 -3.62
C ALA A 937 -13.20 6.40 -3.07
N LEU A 938 -12.51 7.14 -3.95
CA LEU A 938 -11.31 7.97 -3.77
C LEU A 938 -11.35 9.02 -2.61
N GLY A 939 -12.35 8.98 -1.73
CA GLY A 939 -12.76 10.05 -0.83
C GLY A 939 -11.88 10.35 0.39
N SER A 940 -10.76 9.66 0.62
CA SER A 940 -9.84 10.03 1.72
C SER A 940 -8.63 10.85 1.27
N LEU A 941 -8.33 10.94 -0.04
CA LEU A 941 -7.20 11.68 -0.57
C LEU A 941 -7.64 12.42 -1.84
N ASN A 942 -7.47 13.75 -1.87
CA ASN A 942 -7.67 14.50 -3.10
C ASN A 942 -6.46 14.21 -4.03
N PRO A 943 -6.64 13.55 -5.19
CA PRO A 943 -5.51 13.23 -6.09
C PRO A 943 -4.86 14.47 -6.71
N LEU A 944 -5.42 15.67 -6.49
CA LEU A 944 -4.92 16.95 -6.99
C LEU A 944 -4.22 17.81 -5.93
N SER A 945 -4.21 17.43 -4.64
CA SER A 945 -3.73 18.31 -3.56
C SER A 945 -2.20 18.39 -3.39
N GLY A 946 -1.40 18.03 -4.39
CA GLY A 946 0.08 17.95 -4.31
C GLY A 946 0.85 18.85 -5.29
N LEU A 947 0.17 19.69 -6.07
CA LEU A 947 0.78 20.42 -7.21
C LEU A 947 1.41 21.77 -6.83
N GLY A 948 1.22 22.23 -5.59
CA GLY A 948 1.67 23.56 -5.15
C GLY A 948 3.18 23.76 -5.07
N ASP A 949 3.96 22.68 -4.90
CA ASP A 949 5.40 22.80 -4.63
C ASP A 949 6.30 22.55 -5.85
N LEU A 950 5.80 21.93 -6.93
CA LEU A 950 6.59 21.67 -8.14
C LEU A 950 6.44 22.76 -9.22
N ALA A 951 5.37 23.56 -9.17
CA ALA A 951 5.10 24.60 -10.17
C ALA A 951 5.82 25.93 -9.91
N LYS A 952 6.42 26.13 -8.73
CA LYS A 952 6.99 27.43 -8.32
C LYS A 952 8.38 27.74 -8.90
N GLY A 953 9.01 26.81 -9.64
CA GLY A 953 10.31 27.06 -10.27
C GLY A 953 10.40 26.47 -11.69
N GLY A 954 10.15 27.29 -12.72
CA GLY A 954 10.64 27.11 -14.11
C GLY A 954 10.41 25.78 -14.87
N ALA A 955 9.73 24.78 -14.31
CA ALA A 955 9.76 23.39 -14.76
C ALA A 955 8.91 23.04 -16.01
N ALA A 956 8.24 24.01 -16.63
CA ALA A 956 7.38 23.77 -17.79
C ALA A 956 8.15 23.28 -19.04
N LEU A 957 9.48 23.40 -19.06
CA LEU A 957 10.35 23.03 -20.20
C LEU A 957 11.11 21.69 -19.99
N VAL A 958 10.88 20.96 -18.89
CA VAL A 958 11.60 19.71 -18.59
C VAL A 958 10.85 18.49 -19.13
N ASN A 959 11.56 17.65 -19.91
CA ASN A 959 11.04 16.39 -20.47
C ASN A 959 10.47 15.48 -19.36
N ARG A 960 9.39 14.75 -19.64
CA ARG A 960 8.68 13.91 -18.67
C ARG A 960 9.55 12.80 -18.07
N SER A 961 10.39 12.15 -18.86
CA SER A 961 11.29 11.11 -18.35
C SER A 961 12.16 11.64 -17.21
N VAL A 962 12.65 12.87 -17.37
CA VAL A 962 13.42 13.58 -16.34
C VAL A 962 12.54 13.96 -15.13
N ARG A 963 11.30 14.44 -15.35
CA ARG A 963 10.36 14.70 -14.24
C ARG A 963 10.03 13.44 -13.41
N HIS A 964 9.86 12.29 -14.06
CA HIS A 964 9.62 11.02 -13.37
C HIS A 964 10.83 10.65 -12.51
N VAL A 965 12.04 10.68 -13.08
CA VAL A 965 13.29 10.40 -12.36
C VAL A 965 13.50 11.37 -11.18
N MET A 966 13.24 12.67 -11.35
CA MET A 966 13.28 13.63 -10.25
C MET A 966 12.30 13.27 -9.13
N SER A 967 11.08 12.86 -9.49
CA SER A 967 10.04 12.52 -8.52
C SER A 967 10.33 11.23 -7.75
N GLU A 968 10.95 10.24 -8.39
CA GLU A 968 11.37 8.98 -7.78
C GLU A 968 12.64 9.16 -6.93
N GLY A 969 13.58 9.99 -7.41
CA GLY A 969 14.79 10.36 -6.67
C GLY A 969 14.49 11.11 -5.37
N ALA A 970 13.66 12.16 -5.45
CA ALA A 970 13.18 12.89 -4.28
C ALA A 970 12.38 11.98 -3.33
N HIS A 971 11.60 11.04 -3.87
CA HIS A 971 10.88 10.04 -3.08
C HIS A 971 11.82 9.11 -2.30
N ALA A 972 12.87 8.58 -2.96
CA ALA A 972 13.87 7.74 -2.30
C ALA A 972 14.60 8.50 -1.18
N VAL A 973 14.96 9.77 -1.41
CA VAL A 973 15.58 10.64 -0.40
C VAL A 973 14.64 10.92 0.78
N ASN A 974 13.37 11.21 0.51
CA ASN A 974 12.38 11.45 1.56
C ASN A 974 12.14 10.22 2.44
N LEU A 975 12.15 9.01 1.85
CA LEU A 975 12.06 7.77 2.62
C LEU A 975 13.27 7.63 3.55
N LEU A 976 14.48 7.82 3.02
CA LEU A 976 15.73 7.75 3.80
C LEU A 976 15.79 8.79 4.94
N LYS A 977 15.25 9.99 4.70
CA LYS A 977 15.20 11.10 5.66
C LYS A 977 14.13 10.90 6.74
N GLY A 978 13.01 10.27 6.39
CA GLY A 978 11.83 10.12 7.24
C GLY A 978 11.06 11.42 7.47
N PRO A 979 9.79 11.35 7.91
CA PRO A 979 8.92 12.52 8.08
C PRO A 979 9.40 13.50 9.16
N THR A 980 10.15 13.02 10.15
CA THR A 980 10.74 13.82 11.23
C THR A 980 12.12 14.39 10.89
N GLY A 981 12.70 14.01 9.74
CA GLY A 981 14.09 14.34 9.41
C GLY A 981 15.14 13.61 10.27
N SER A 982 14.75 12.51 10.92
CA SER A 982 15.60 11.73 11.83
C SER A 982 16.64 10.85 11.13
N TYR A 983 16.49 10.64 9.81
CA TYR A 983 17.36 9.79 8.99
C TYR A 983 17.47 8.34 9.47
N ASN A 984 16.46 7.83 10.17
CA ASN A 984 16.52 6.48 10.77
C ASN A 984 16.72 5.37 9.71
N LEU A 985 16.07 5.48 8.54
CA LEU A 985 16.24 4.51 7.45
C LEU A 985 17.61 4.62 6.79
N LEU A 986 18.17 5.83 6.67
CA LEU A 986 19.55 6.04 6.18
C LEU A 986 20.59 5.47 7.15
N LYS A 987 20.43 5.71 8.46
CA LYS A 987 21.27 5.13 9.53
C LYS A 987 21.20 3.61 9.53
N ARG A 988 20.02 3.03 9.32
CA ARG A 988 19.86 1.58 9.20
C ARG A 988 20.62 1.04 7.99
N ALA A 989 20.41 1.63 6.82
CA ALA A 989 21.08 1.22 5.58
C ALA A 989 22.62 1.28 5.67
N SER A 990 23.17 2.23 6.44
CA SER A 990 24.62 2.35 6.60
C SER A 990 25.26 1.27 7.47
N LYS A 991 24.48 0.52 8.24
CA LYS A 991 24.99 -0.68 8.93
C LYS A 991 25.27 -1.82 7.95
N ASP A 992 24.47 -1.92 6.90
CA ASP A 992 24.54 -3.02 5.93
C ASP A 992 25.53 -2.72 4.79
N HIS A 993 25.58 -1.45 4.36
CA HIS A 993 26.35 -1.02 3.18
C HIS A 993 27.60 -0.20 3.53
N GLY A 994 27.88 -0.01 4.82
CA GLY A 994 29.01 0.76 5.32
C GLY A 994 28.81 2.27 5.21
N VAL A 995 28.80 2.82 3.98
CA VAL A 995 28.64 4.26 3.73
C VAL A 995 27.46 4.49 2.79
N VAL A 996 26.45 5.20 3.29
CA VAL A 996 25.23 5.54 2.56
C VAL A 996 24.98 7.03 2.68
N ALA A 997 24.49 7.65 1.61
CA ALA A 997 24.22 9.08 1.59
C ALA A 997 22.90 9.39 0.89
N THR A 998 22.31 10.54 1.22
CA THR A 998 21.42 11.26 0.32
C THR A 998 22.20 12.39 -0.33
N GLY A 999 21.90 12.73 -1.58
CA GLY A 999 22.66 13.74 -2.31
C GLY A 999 22.07 14.05 -3.67
N THR A 1000 22.83 14.77 -4.49
CA THR A 1000 22.44 15.12 -5.85
C THR A 1000 23.50 14.75 -6.87
N TYR A 1001 23.11 14.53 -8.12
CA TYR A 1001 24.04 14.34 -9.24
C TYR A 1001 23.46 14.97 -10.51
N LYS A 1002 24.28 15.14 -11.56
CA LYS A 1002 23.82 15.73 -12.83
C LYS A 1002 23.44 14.66 -13.85
N LEU A 1003 22.26 14.82 -14.45
CA LEU A 1003 21.78 14.01 -15.58
C LEU A 1003 21.16 14.94 -16.64
N ALA A 1004 21.70 14.93 -17.87
CA ALA A 1004 21.20 15.74 -19.00
C ALA A 1004 20.88 17.21 -18.63
N GLU A 1005 21.88 17.91 -18.06
CA GLU A 1005 21.83 19.30 -17.54
C GLU A 1005 20.96 19.55 -16.29
N GLN A 1006 20.28 18.54 -15.78
CA GLN A 1006 19.40 18.66 -14.61
C GLN A 1006 20.03 18.06 -13.36
N THR A 1007 19.73 18.66 -12.20
CA THR A 1007 20.16 18.15 -10.88
C THR A 1007 19.10 17.17 -10.35
N ILE A 1008 19.50 15.94 -10.08
CA ILE A 1008 18.62 14.87 -9.58
C ILE A 1008 19.00 14.52 -8.14
N GLU A 1009 18.03 14.46 -7.24
CA GLU A 1009 18.20 13.95 -5.88
C GLU A 1009 18.21 12.41 -5.86
N SER A 1010 19.06 11.80 -5.03
CA SER A 1010 19.10 10.33 -4.90
C SER A 1010 19.70 9.88 -3.57
N GLY A 1011 19.30 8.70 -3.11
CA GLY A 1011 20.04 7.91 -2.13
C GLY A 1011 21.16 7.14 -2.82
N ALA A 1012 22.33 7.02 -2.21
CA ALA A 1012 23.48 6.36 -2.80
C ALA A 1012 24.31 5.55 -1.79
N VAL A 1013 24.91 4.46 -2.26
CA VAL A 1013 25.90 3.65 -1.53
C VAL A 1013 27.28 3.88 -2.15
N LEU A 1014 28.30 4.05 -1.31
CA LEU A 1014 29.69 4.08 -1.77
C LEU A 1014 30.24 2.66 -1.84
N SER A 1015 30.53 2.17 -3.04
CA SER A 1015 31.13 0.86 -3.26
C SER A 1015 32.30 0.97 -4.22
N GLN A 1016 33.43 0.33 -3.90
CA GLN A 1016 34.65 0.34 -4.74
C GLN A 1016 35.09 1.77 -5.17
N GLY A 1017 34.91 2.77 -4.31
CA GLY A 1017 35.27 4.17 -4.58
C GLY A 1017 34.33 4.90 -5.55
N LYS A 1018 33.15 4.35 -5.86
CA LYS A 1018 32.13 4.97 -6.71
C LYS A 1018 30.78 4.99 -6.00
N TRP A 1019 29.99 6.03 -6.26
CA TRP A 1019 28.63 6.13 -5.75
C TRP A 1019 27.66 5.42 -6.68
N TYR A 1020 26.79 4.59 -6.13
CA TYR A 1020 25.72 3.88 -6.86
C TYR A 1020 24.37 4.20 -6.24
N ALA A 1021 23.32 4.27 -7.06
CA ALA A 1021 21.98 4.56 -6.57
C ALA A 1021 21.52 3.48 -5.57
N TYR A 1022 20.82 3.89 -4.52
CA TYR A 1022 20.28 3.01 -3.48
C TYR A 1022 18.76 2.94 -3.60
N ASN A 1023 18.21 1.73 -3.61
CA ASN A 1023 16.78 1.50 -3.57
C ASN A 1023 16.35 1.21 -2.12
N PRO A 1024 15.70 2.15 -1.42
CA PRO A 1024 15.26 1.97 -0.04
C PRO A 1024 14.10 0.98 0.13
N ILE A 1025 13.42 0.56 -0.95
CA ILE A 1025 12.32 -0.43 -0.89
C ILE A 1025 12.88 -1.86 -0.74
N ASN A 1026 13.91 -2.21 -1.51
CA ASN A 1026 14.51 -3.55 -1.48
C ASN A 1026 15.88 -3.60 -0.77
N GLY A 1027 16.37 -2.45 -0.31
CA GLY A 1027 17.61 -2.32 0.47
C GLY A 1027 18.89 -2.50 -0.34
N ARG A 1028 18.87 -2.31 -1.66
CA ARG A 1028 20.00 -2.65 -2.55
C ARG A 1028 20.50 -1.47 -3.36
N ALA A 1029 21.81 -1.45 -3.57
CA ALA A 1029 22.43 -0.58 -4.57
C ALA A 1029 22.23 -1.15 -5.98
N TYR A 1030 22.05 -0.28 -6.96
CA TYR A 1030 21.76 -0.65 -8.35
C TYR A 1030 22.38 0.33 -9.35
N GLY A 1031 22.38 -0.07 -10.62
CA GLY A 1031 22.74 0.80 -11.74
C GLY A 1031 24.23 1.06 -11.94
N PRO A 1032 24.54 1.89 -12.96
CA PRO A 1032 25.89 2.40 -13.20
C PRO A 1032 26.30 3.44 -12.12
N PRO A 1033 27.58 3.82 -12.06
CA PRO A 1033 28.07 4.84 -11.14
C PRO A 1033 27.37 6.19 -11.37
N LEU A 1034 26.97 6.86 -10.30
CA LEU A 1034 26.36 8.19 -10.35
C LEU A 1034 27.43 9.25 -10.71
N PRO A 1035 27.31 9.92 -11.87
CA PRO A 1035 28.31 10.89 -12.31
C PRO A 1035 28.24 12.16 -11.45
N MET A 1036 29.37 12.57 -10.86
CA MET A 1036 29.47 13.79 -10.05
C MET A 1036 28.46 13.85 -8.88
N PHE A 1037 28.22 12.72 -8.21
CA PHE A 1037 27.36 12.70 -7.02
C PHE A 1037 27.96 13.52 -5.87
N SER A 1038 27.17 14.48 -5.37
CA SER A 1038 27.45 15.33 -4.23
C SER A 1038 26.56 14.94 -3.06
N ALA A 1039 27.15 14.41 -1.99
CA ALA A 1039 26.42 13.98 -0.80
C ALA A 1039 25.94 15.20 0.02
N ASN A 1040 24.66 15.20 0.40
CA ASN A 1040 24.03 16.19 1.28
C ASN A 1040 23.95 15.70 2.73
N SER A 1041 23.80 14.39 2.94
CA SER A 1041 23.75 13.77 4.26
C SER A 1041 24.37 12.38 4.18
N VAL A 1042 25.29 12.06 5.08
CA VAL A 1042 26.02 10.78 5.07
C VAL A 1042 25.78 10.05 6.38
N ALA A 1043 25.44 8.77 6.29
CA ALA A 1043 25.37 7.86 7.43
C ALA A 1043 26.44 6.79 7.31
N MET A 1044 27.03 6.42 8.45
CA MET A 1044 28.04 5.36 8.54
C MET A 1044 27.92 4.61 9.86
N GLY A 1045 27.81 3.28 9.79
CA GLY A 1045 27.75 2.43 11.00
C GLY A 1045 26.56 2.70 11.92
N GLY A 1046 25.51 3.35 11.43
CA GLY A 1046 24.36 3.80 12.24
C GLY A 1046 24.39 5.25 12.69
N ASP A 1047 25.51 5.95 12.54
CA ASP A 1047 25.66 7.35 12.95
C ASP A 1047 25.53 8.29 11.75
N MET A 1048 24.90 9.44 11.99
CA MET A 1048 24.84 10.52 11.00
C MET A 1048 26.09 11.38 11.12
N GLN A 1049 26.75 11.58 9.99
CA GLN A 1049 27.75 12.61 9.81
C GLN A 1049 27.05 13.83 9.21
N SER A 1050 26.58 14.73 10.08
CA SER A 1050 25.94 15.99 9.67
C SER A 1050 27.01 16.97 9.22
N PHE A 1051 27.58 16.77 8.03
CA PHE A 1051 28.48 17.73 7.40
C PHE A 1051 27.99 18.03 5.98
N ARG A 1052 27.73 19.30 5.70
CA ARG A 1052 27.28 19.82 4.40
C ARG A 1052 28.25 20.90 3.95
N VAL A 1053 28.79 20.78 2.73
CA VAL A 1053 29.51 21.88 2.10
C VAL A 1053 28.46 22.81 1.48
N LEU A 1054 28.39 24.05 1.97
CA LEU A 1054 27.44 25.04 1.45
C LEU A 1054 27.98 25.72 0.19
N ASP A 1055 29.29 25.97 0.15
CA ASP A 1055 30.02 26.47 -1.01
C ASP A 1055 31.53 26.16 -0.82
N HIS A 1056 32.37 26.42 -1.81
CA HIS A 1056 33.82 26.18 -1.72
C HIS A 1056 34.42 27.01 -0.56
N GLY A 1057 35.02 26.36 0.45
CA GLY A 1057 35.55 27.03 1.64
C GLY A 1057 34.54 27.25 2.78
N LEU A 1058 33.28 26.82 2.65
CA LEU A 1058 32.28 26.88 3.72
C LEU A 1058 31.64 25.50 4.00
N GLY A 1059 31.95 24.96 5.18
CA GLY A 1059 31.35 23.76 5.75
C GLY A 1059 30.27 24.11 6.77
N MET A 1060 29.25 23.26 6.87
CA MET A 1060 28.18 23.34 7.84
C MET A 1060 28.05 22.00 8.55
N SER A 1061 27.95 22.01 9.87
CA SER A 1061 27.65 20.83 10.65
C SER A 1061 26.68 21.11 11.80
N GLU A 1062 26.10 20.06 12.36
CA GLU A 1062 25.09 20.16 13.41
C GLU A 1062 25.44 19.23 14.57
N ASP A 1063 25.30 19.72 15.80
CA ASP A 1063 25.50 18.91 17.00
C ASP A 1063 24.49 19.24 18.12
N MET A 1064 24.08 18.24 18.89
CA MET A 1064 23.15 18.42 20.01
C MET A 1064 23.91 18.85 21.27
N THR A 1065 23.54 19.98 21.86
CA THR A 1065 24.07 20.44 23.17
C THR A 1065 22.98 20.33 24.24
N LYS A 1066 23.34 20.49 25.52
CA LYS A 1066 22.36 20.57 26.64
C LYS A 1066 21.33 21.69 26.48
N ARG A 1067 21.57 22.64 25.57
CA ARG A 1067 20.69 23.79 25.29
C ARG A 1067 19.82 23.59 24.03
N GLY A 1068 20.04 22.50 23.28
CA GLY A 1068 19.35 22.18 22.04
C GLY A 1068 20.31 21.98 20.87
N LEU A 1069 19.75 21.91 19.66
CA LEU A 1069 20.52 21.70 18.43
C LEU A 1069 21.35 22.95 18.11
N ARG A 1070 22.66 22.79 17.89
CA ARG A 1070 23.59 23.86 17.51
C ARG A 1070 24.01 23.72 16.06
N LEU A 1071 24.09 24.86 15.38
CA LEU A 1071 24.67 25.00 14.05
C LEU A 1071 26.15 25.37 14.16
N THR A 1072 27.05 24.63 13.51
CA THR A 1072 28.46 24.98 13.37
C THR A 1072 28.78 25.31 11.92
N LEU A 1073 29.32 26.51 11.67
CA LEU A 1073 29.77 26.98 10.36
C LEU A 1073 31.28 27.12 10.37
N ASP A 1074 31.89 26.56 9.35
CA ASP A 1074 33.32 26.28 9.30
C ASP A 1074 33.89 26.91 8.02
N ALA A 1075 34.82 27.84 8.20
CA ALA A 1075 35.39 28.60 7.10
C ALA A 1075 36.65 29.34 7.57
N HIS A 1076 37.51 29.72 6.64
CA HIS A 1076 38.59 30.65 6.95
C HIS A 1076 38.06 32.05 7.22
N GLY A 1077 38.69 32.74 8.18
CA GLY A 1077 38.47 34.15 8.45
C GLY A 1077 39.67 34.95 7.98
N ASP A 1078 39.43 36.01 7.21
CA ASP A 1078 40.47 36.93 6.74
C ASP A 1078 40.22 38.33 7.28
N ILE A 1079 41.24 38.98 7.82
CA ILE A 1079 41.13 40.37 8.29
C ILE A 1079 41.57 41.30 7.16
N PRO A 1080 40.65 42.08 6.56
CA PRO A 1080 41.03 43.09 5.59
C PRO A 1080 41.99 44.13 6.19
N THR A 1081 42.91 44.66 5.39
CA THR A 1081 43.89 45.64 5.89
C THR A 1081 43.20 46.86 6.50
N GLY A 1082 43.44 47.12 7.79
CA GLY A 1082 42.85 48.25 8.53
C GLY A 1082 41.52 47.96 9.23
N TRP A 1083 41.07 46.69 9.25
CA TRP A 1083 39.86 46.26 9.97
C TRP A 1083 40.20 45.56 11.28
N ASP A 1084 39.31 45.70 12.26
CA ASP A 1084 39.45 45.04 13.57
C ASP A 1084 38.67 43.72 13.66
N SER A 1085 38.00 43.30 12.58
CA SER A 1085 37.24 42.04 12.49
C SER A 1085 37.47 41.32 11.16
N ALA A 1086 37.37 40.00 11.19
CA ALA A 1086 37.49 39.17 9.98
C ALA A 1086 36.19 39.13 9.17
N LEU A 1087 36.35 38.94 7.87
CA LEU A 1087 35.32 38.49 6.94
C LEU A 1087 35.46 36.99 6.71
N MET A 1088 34.38 36.32 6.33
CA MET A 1088 34.38 34.89 6.05
C MET A 1088 34.80 34.65 4.61
N ARG A 1089 35.77 33.76 4.37
CA ARG A 1089 36.22 33.45 3.01
C ARG A 1089 35.41 32.31 2.42
N VAL A 1090 34.66 32.62 1.36
CA VAL A 1090 33.79 31.66 0.64
C VAL A 1090 33.99 31.85 -0.86
N ASN A 1091 34.26 30.76 -1.57
CA ASN A 1091 34.56 30.72 -3.01
C ASN A 1091 35.68 31.69 -3.42
N GLY A 1092 36.71 31.80 -2.57
CA GLY A 1092 37.84 32.72 -2.76
C GLY A 1092 37.50 34.21 -2.60
N SER A 1093 36.29 34.56 -2.16
CA SER A 1093 35.84 35.93 -1.88
C SER A 1093 35.56 36.11 -0.40
N ASP A 1094 35.72 37.33 0.11
CA ASP A 1094 35.43 37.66 1.51
C ASP A 1094 33.99 38.17 1.63
N ILE A 1095 33.17 37.47 2.42
CA ILE A 1095 31.75 37.77 2.62
C ILE A 1095 31.48 38.29 4.04
N THR A 1096 30.45 39.11 4.14
CA THR A 1096 29.93 39.73 5.38
C THR A 1096 28.91 38.83 6.10
N PRO A 1097 28.57 39.11 7.37
CA PRO A 1097 27.51 38.38 8.10
C PRO A 1097 26.14 38.39 7.40
N ASN A 1098 25.77 39.49 6.73
CA ASN A 1098 24.55 39.59 5.94
C ASN A 1098 24.56 38.65 4.73
N GLU A 1099 25.67 38.63 3.98
CA GLU A 1099 25.83 37.75 2.83
C GLU A 1099 25.87 36.28 3.24
N LEU A 1100 26.47 35.96 4.39
CA LEU A 1100 26.38 34.61 4.97
C LEU A 1100 24.93 34.22 5.30
N LEU A 1101 24.15 35.13 5.90
CA LEU A 1101 22.73 34.86 6.18
C LEU A 1101 21.93 34.62 4.90
N ASP A 1102 22.19 35.39 3.85
CA ASP A 1102 21.53 35.22 2.56
C ASP A 1102 21.97 33.92 1.87
N LEU A 1103 23.24 33.53 1.98
CA LEU A 1103 23.75 32.25 1.52
C LEU A 1103 23.08 31.06 2.25
N LEU A 1104 22.90 31.15 3.57
CA LEU A 1104 22.19 30.14 4.36
C LEU A 1104 20.72 30.03 3.94
N LYS A 1105 20.04 31.14 3.71
CA LYS A 1105 18.66 31.15 3.20
C LYS A 1105 18.58 30.55 1.79
N ALA A 1106 19.47 30.95 0.89
CA ALA A 1106 19.57 30.39 -0.46
C ALA A 1106 19.86 28.89 -0.44
N SER A 1107 20.59 28.43 0.58
CA SER A 1107 20.90 27.02 0.82
C SER A 1107 19.79 26.27 1.57
N ASN A 1108 18.60 26.85 1.78
CA ASN A 1108 17.49 26.26 2.54
C ASN A 1108 17.85 25.86 3.98
N VAL A 1109 18.71 26.61 4.66
CA VAL A 1109 19.03 26.40 6.09
C VAL A 1109 18.00 27.11 6.96
N ASP A 1110 17.16 26.36 7.67
CA ASP A 1110 16.18 26.89 8.61
C ASP A 1110 16.82 27.17 9.98
N LEU A 1111 17.15 28.43 10.21
CA LEU A 1111 17.79 28.87 11.45
C LEU A 1111 16.89 28.76 12.69
N ASN A 1112 15.58 28.58 12.54
CA ASN A 1112 14.67 28.45 13.68
C ASN A 1112 14.88 27.16 14.47
N LYS A 1113 15.45 26.13 13.82
CA LYS A 1113 15.74 24.82 14.43
C LYS A 1113 16.86 24.88 15.46
N TYR A 1114 17.75 25.85 15.34
CA TYR A 1114 18.93 25.93 16.18
C TYR A 1114 18.72 26.83 17.38
N THR A 1115 19.25 26.40 18.52
CA THR A 1115 19.22 27.16 19.77
C THR A 1115 20.43 28.07 19.91
N GLU A 1116 21.54 27.75 19.24
CA GLU A 1116 22.77 28.54 19.20
C GLU A 1116 23.57 28.25 17.91
N ILE A 1117 24.52 29.14 17.59
CA ILE A 1117 25.41 29.06 16.44
C ILE A 1117 26.87 29.09 16.92
N ARG A 1118 27.75 28.35 16.24
CA ARG A 1118 29.21 28.43 16.40
C ARG A 1118 29.85 28.72 15.04
N LEU A 1119 30.79 29.66 15.03
CA LEU A 1119 31.63 29.95 13.87
C LEU A 1119 33.05 29.42 14.16
N THR A 1120 33.44 28.32 13.53
CA THR A 1120 34.84 27.85 13.55
C THR A 1120 35.60 28.58 12.46
N MET A 1121 35.87 29.86 12.75
CA MET A 1121 36.49 30.81 11.84
C MET A 1121 37.48 31.68 12.62
N CYS A 1122 38.72 31.76 12.12
CA CYS A 1122 39.76 32.63 12.69
C CYS A 1122 39.24 34.07 12.81
N HIS A 1123 39.55 34.73 13.93
CA HIS A 1123 39.24 36.13 14.20
C HIS A 1123 37.75 36.51 14.14
N SER A 1124 36.83 35.52 14.16
CA SER A 1124 35.38 35.75 14.11
C SER A 1124 34.83 36.52 15.32
N GLY A 1125 35.53 36.50 16.45
CA GLY A 1125 35.22 37.29 17.65
C GLY A 1125 36.00 38.61 17.77
N ASN A 1126 36.95 38.89 16.89
CA ASN A 1126 37.72 40.15 16.91
C ASN A 1126 36.82 41.33 16.53
N GLY A 1127 36.95 42.46 17.24
CA GLY A 1127 36.14 43.68 17.00
C GLY A 1127 34.98 43.88 17.98
N ALA A 1128 34.88 43.10 19.05
CA ALA A 1128 33.84 43.21 20.09
C ALA A 1128 32.41 43.16 19.50
N GLU A 1129 31.54 44.14 19.79
CA GLU A 1129 30.18 44.21 19.23
C GLU A 1129 30.15 44.41 17.70
N GLN A 1130 31.28 44.81 17.11
CA GLN A 1130 31.45 44.90 15.65
C GLN A 1130 32.06 43.62 15.05
N SER A 1131 32.28 42.57 15.85
CA SER A 1131 32.82 41.32 15.35
C SER A 1131 31.85 40.60 14.40
N PHE A 1132 32.39 39.77 13.50
CA PHE A 1132 31.58 38.93 12.61
C PHE A 1132 30.54 38.12 13.41
N ALA A 1133 30.95 37.48 14.50
CA ALA A 1133 30.08 36.69 15.36
C ALA A 1133 28.98 37.51 16.05
N ALA A 1134 29.30 38.73 16.53
CA ALA A 1134 28.34 39.64 17.18
C ALA A 1134 27.28 40.18 16.20
N GLN A 1135 27.73 40.56 15.00
CA GLN A 1135 26.82 41.01 13.94
C GLN A 1135 25.93 39.85 13.49
N PHE A 1136 26.51 38.65 13.33
CA PHE A 1136 25.76 37.47 12.92
C PHE A 1136 24.76 37.00 13.98
N SER A 1137 25.08 37.08 15.28
CA SER A 1137 24.11 36.77 16.34
C SER A 1137 22.91 37.71 16.32
N THR A 1138 23.15 39.01 16.08
CA THR A 1138 22.10 40.03 15.96
C THR A 1138 21.21 39.78 14.74
N LEU A 1139 21.81 39.46 13.58
CA LEU A 1139 21.09 39.19 12.33
C LEU A 1139 20.21 37.93 12.41
N THR A 1140 20.70 36.91 13.11
CA THR A 1140 19.99 35.62 13.23
C THR A 1140 19.07 35.57 14.45
N ASN A 1141 19.19 36.53 15.37
CA ASN A 1141 18.57 36.51 16.70
C ASN A 1141 18.86 35.19 17.46
N LYS A 1142 20.11 34.71 17.36
CA LYS A 1142 20.61 33.50 18.00
C LYS A 1142 21.92 33.80 18.72
N PRO A 1143 22.17 33.23 19.92
CA PRO A 1143 23.50 33.28 20.51
C PRO A 1143 24.55 32.69 19.57
N THR A 1144 25.68 33.37 19.41
CA THR A 1144 26.76 32.96 18.50
C THR A 1144 28.10 32.92 19.23
N GLU A 1145 28.82 31.81 19.08
CA GLU A 1145 30.21 31.65 19.52
C GLU A 1145 31.16 31.95 18.36
N GLY A 1146 32.16 32.80 18.59
CA GLY A 1146 33.28 33.04 17.69
C GLY A 1146 34.62 32.99 18.45
N PHE A 1147 35.73 33.26 17.77
CA PHE A 1147 37.07 33.11 18.32
C PHE A 1147 37.91 34.38 18.16
N LEU A 1148 38.65 34.74 19.21
CA LEU A 1148 39.66 35.80 19.18
C LEU A 1148 40.99 35.23 18.69
N GLY A 1149 41.57 35.83 17.65
CA GLY A 1149 42.84 35.38 17.09
C GLY A 1149 42.71 34.22 16.10
N ILE A 1150 43.84 33.62 15.77
CA ILE A 1150 43.91 32.41 14.95
C ILE A 1150 43.35 31.25 15.78
N MET A 1151 42.61 30.34 15.16
CA MET A 1151 42.19 29.08 15.79
C MET A 1151 42.69 27.90 14.96
N HIS A 1152 42.98 26.79 15.63
CA HIS A 1152 43.37 25.54 14.97
C HIS A 1152 42.26 24.50 15.08
N THR A 1153 42.02 23.79 13.98
CA THR A 1153 41.06 22.68 13.92
C THR A 1153 41.76 21.42 13.43
N SER A 1154 41.24 20.25 13.82
CA SER A 1154 41.82 18.96 13.46
C SER A 1154 41.78 18.62 11.95
N ALA A 1155 41.10 19.40 11.09
CA ALA A 1155 41.08 19.26 9.61
C ALA A 1155 40.49 20.52 8.91
N GLU A 1156 41.10 21.14 7.89
CA GLU A 1156 40.51 22.34 7.26
C GLU A 1156 39.37 22.02 6.24
N VAL A 1157 38.42 22.95 6.05
CA VAL A 1157 37.26 22.79 5.15
C VAL A 1157 37.69 22.62 3.69
N GLU A 1158 38.73 23.35 3.30
CA GLU A 1158 39.33 23.29 1.98
C GLU A 1158 39.93 21.91 1.70
N ASP A 1159 40.46 21.22 2.70
CA ASP A 1159 41.00 19.86 2.54
C ASP A 1159 39.88 18.84 2.34
N VAL A 1160 38.71 19.04 2.97
CA VAL A 1160 37.52 18.21 2.77
C VAL A 1160 36.94 18.45 1.37
N ALA A 1161 36.73 19.71 0.98
CA ALA A 1161 36.17 20.08 -0.32
C ALA A 1161 37.12 19.75 -1.49
N ALA A 1162 38.40 20.13 -1.42
CA ALA A 1162 39.35 19.93 -2.52
C ALA A 1162 39.60 18.45 -2.84
N ARG A 1163 39.49 17.56 -1.83
CA ARG A 1163 39.72 16.12 -2.00
C ARG A 1163 38.45 15.35 -2.36
N MET A 1164 37.26 15.86 -2.02
CA MET A 1164 35.96 15.32 -2.49
C MET A 1164 35.73 15.54 -4.00
N PHE A 1165 36.31 16.59 -4.60
CA PHE A 1165 35.98 16.98 -5.99
C PHE A 1165 37.04 16.69 -7.06
N LYS A 1166 38.29 16.32 -6.73
CA LYS A 1166 39.38 16.23 -7.73
C LYS A 1166 39.99 14.85 -8.00
N ILE A 1167 39.86 13.84 -7.13
CA ILE A 1167 40.69 12.62 -7.26
C ILE A 1167 39.83 11.36 -7.05
N GLY A 1168 39.54 10.65 -8.14
CA GLY A 1168 38.70 9.46 -8.15
C GLY A 1168 39.06 8.40 -7.09
N GLY A 1169 38.05 8.02 -6.31
CA GLY A 1169 37.79 6.69 -5.74
C GLY A 1169 38.69 6.15 -4.64
N ALA A 1170 40.00 6.04 -4.85
CA ALA A 1170 40.87 5.28 -3.94
C ALA A 1170 41.32 6.09 -2.71
N LYS A 1171 41.77 7.34 -2.92
CA LYS A 1171 42.19 8.24 -1.81
C LYS A 1171 41.00 8.80 -1.03
N GLN A 1172 39.79 8.73 -1.59
CA GLN A 1172 38.57 9.22 -0.98
C GLN A 1172 38.10 8.33 0.17
N ARG A 1173 38.23 7.00 0.03
CA ARG A 1173 37.98 6.04 1.12
C ARG A 1173 38.96 6.22 2.26
N GLU A 1174 40.25 6.30 1.96
CA GLU A 1174 41.32 6.47 2.95
C GLU A 1174 41.21 7.81 3.69
N TYR A 1175 40.73 8.87 3.03
CA TYR A 1175 40.47 10.16 3.68
C TYR A 1175 39.18 10.17 4.50
N ILE A 1176 38.09 9.57 4.02
CA ILE A 1176 36.87 9.38 4.83
C ILE A 1176 37.25 8.57 6.08
N GLU A 1177 37.98 7.46 5.92
CA GLU A 1177 38.45 6.59 7.01
C GLU A 1177 39.40 7.28 8.01
N ASN A 1178 40.22 8.25 7.58
CA ASN A 1178 41.20 8.90 8.47
C ASN A 1178 40.79 10.29 9.00
N ALA A 1179 39.92 11.02 8.30
CA ALA A 1179 39.58 12.42 8.62
C ALA A 1179 38.08 12.65 8.93
N VAL A 1180 37.20 11.73 8.54
CA VAL A 1180 35.73 11.83 8.75
C VAL A 1180 35.23 10.75 9.71
N ILE A 1181 35.87 9.56 9.75
CA ILE A 1181 35.55 8.50 10.70
C ILE A 1181 36.10 8.86 12.09
N GLY A 1182 35.22 8.86 13.09
CA GLY A 1182 35.57 8.84 14.52
C GLY A 1182 36.11 10.15 15.11
N ASN A 1183 36.62 11.07 14.29
CA ASN A 1183 37.11 12.36 14.76
C ASN A 1183 36.00 13.41 14.66
N LYS A 1184 35.37 13.74 15.80
CA LYS A 1184 34.74 15.06 15.92
C LYS A 1184 35.81 16.08 15.54
N LYS A 1185 35.44 17.11 14.77
CA LYS A 1185 36.33 18.26 14.57
C LYS A 1185 36.59 18.88 15.95
N THR A 1186 37.73 18.56 16.56
CA THR A 1186 38.09 19.07 17.87
C THR A 1186 38.86 20.36 17.67
N ILE A 1187 38.43 21.40 18.38
CA ILE A 1187 39.24 22.59 18.54
C ILE A 1187 40.29 22.23 19.59
N ASP A 1188 41.55 22.49 19.30
CA ASP A 1188 42.65 22.20 20.22
C ASP A 1188 42.54 23.12 21.45
N LYS A 1189 41.78 22.69 22.46
CA LYS A 1189 41.54 23.47 23.69
C LYS A 1189 42.73 23.47 24.63
N TYR A 1190 43.53 22.39 24.61
CA TYR A 1190 44.64 22.17 25.53
C TYR A 1190 45.84 21.58 24.79
N GLU A 1191 47.03 22.01 25.15
CA GLU A 1191 48.30 21.43 24.69
C GLU A 1191 49.06 20.79 25.86
N ILE A 1192 49.85 19.77 25.58
CA ILE A 1192 50.74 19.17 26.58
C ILE A 1192 51.94 20.11 26.73
N THR A 1193 52.05 20.77 27.88
CA THR A 1193 53.19 21.65 28.16
C THR A 1193 54.29 20.99 28.97
N SER A 1194 53.99 19.91 29.70
CA SER A 1194 55.01 19.15 30.41
C SER A 1194 54.54 17.74 30.77
N GLN A 1195 55.43 16.92 31.32
CA GLN A 1195 55.11 15.66 31.97
C GLN A 1195 55.63 15.69 33.41
N THR A 1196 54.85 15.10 34.31
CA THR A 1196 55.27 14.82 35.68
C THR A 1196 56.37 13.73 35.71
N PRO A 1197 57.20 13.67 36.77
CA PRO A 1197 58.29 12.69 36.86
C PRO A 1197 57.85 11.21 36.80
N ASP A 1198 56.57 10.91 37.04
CA ASP A 1198 55.97 9.58 36.92
C ASP A 1198 55.27 9.35 35.57
N GLY A 1199 55.52 10.21 34.57
CA GLY A 1199 55.12 10.01 33.18
C GLY A 1199 53.72 10.50 32.81
N ARG A 1200 53.06 11.29 33.68
CA ARG A 1200 51.71 11.84 33.37
C ARG A 1200 51.82 13.19 32.68
N ASN A 1201 51.08 13.37 31.59
CA ASN A 1201 51.00 14.63 30.84
C ASN A 1201 50.32 15.73 31.67
N ILE A 1202 50.90 16.93 31.63
CA ILE A 1202 50.32 18.17 32.12
C ILE A 1202 49.78 18.92 30.90
N TYR A 1203 48.48 19.14 30.90
CA TYR A 1203 47.77 19.87 29.86
C TYR A 1203 47.57 21.32 30.33
N THR A 1204 47.86 22.28 29.47
CA THR A 1204 47.52 23.69 29.70
C THR A 1204 46.67 24.19 28.54
N HIS A 1205 45.88 25.21 28.80
CA HIS A 1205 45.01 25.83 27.79
C HIS A 1205 45.83 26.28 26.57
N HIS A 1206 45.36 25.92 25.38
CA HIS A 1206 46.00 26.34 24.15
C HIS A 1206 45.87 27.85 24.01
N LYS A 1207 46.99 28.56 23.84
CA LYS A 1207 47.03 30.04 23.77
C LYS A 1207 46.13 30.64 22.67
N ASP A 1208 45.85 29.85 21.64
CA ASP A 1208 45.04 30.23 20.47
C ASP A 1208 43.56 29.79 20.59
N TYR A 1209 43.17 29.07 21.65
CA TYR A 1209 41.77 28.75 21.93
C TYR A 1209 41.13 29.87 22.76
N ASN A 1210 40.65 30.93 22.12
CA ASN A 1210 40.03 32.07 22.83
C ASN A 1210 38.57 32.29 22.39
N PRO A 1211 37.62 31.42 22.80
CA PRO A 1211 36.22 31.58 22.43
C PRO A 1211 35.59 32.81 23.08
N VAL A 1212 34.76 33.52 22.33
CA VAL A 1212 33.89 34.60 22.83
C VAL A 1212 32.47 34.28 22.42
N ARG A 1213 31.54 34.33 23.39
CA ARG A 1213 30.11 34.16 23.14
C ARG A 1213 29.39 35.48 23.12
N PHE A 1214 28.53 35.65 22.14
CA PHE A 1214 27.63 36.78 22.02
C PHE A 1214 26.20 36.30 22.25
N ASP A 1215 25.41 37.07 22.99
CA ASP A 1215 23.98 36.82 23.11
C ASP A 1215 23.25 37.14 21.77
N ALA A 1216 21.94 36.91 21.74
CA ALA A 1216 21.11 37.17 20.56
C ALA A 1216 21.03 38.66 20.17
N GLN A 1217 21.54 39.58 21.02
CA GLN A 1217 21.62 41.01 20.76
C GLN A 1217 23.05 41.45 20.37
N GLY A 1218 23.98 40.51 20.16
CA GLY A 1218 25.35 40.82 19.77
C GLY A 1218 26.24 41.31 20.91
N LYS A 1219 25.80 41.19 22.17
CA LYS A 1219 26.61 41.62 23.31
C LYS A 1219 27.50 40.49 23.80
N PRO A 1220 28.80 40.76 24.05
CA PRO A 1220 29.69 39.76 24.60
C PRO A 1220 29.21 39.34 25.98
N MET A 1221 29.04 38.03 26.16
CA MET A 1221 28.70 37.43 27.43
C MET A 1221 29.96 37.32 28.29
N LEU A 1222 29.83 37.55 29.60
CA LEU A 1222 30.94 37.36 30.54
C LEU A 1222 31.50 35.93 30.41
N PRO A 1223 32.84 35.75 30.37
CA PRO A 1223 33.43 34.43 30.57
C PRO A 1223 32.90 33.85 31.89
N LYS A 1224 32.61 32.55 31.93
CA LYS A 1224 32.26 31.91 33.21
C LYS A 1224 33.43 32.12 34.20
N PRO A 1225 33.17 32.38 35.49
CA PRO A 1225 34.25 32.51 36.45
C PRO A 1225 35.06 31.21 36.49
N PRO A 1226 36.40 31.27 36.53
CA PRO A 1226 37.22 30.08 36.69
C PRO A 1226 36.88 29.42 38.04
N LEU A 1227 36.80 28.08 38.05
CA LEU A 1227 36.74 27.33 39.29
C LEU A 1227 38.00 27.63 40.11
N SER A 1228 37.87 27.72 41.43
CA SER A 1228 39.02 27.71 42.33
C SER A 1228 39.87 26.47 42.03
N SER A 1229 41.18 26.63 41.93
CA SER A 1229 42.14 25.56 41.68
C SER A 1229 41.82 24.32 42.53
N TYR A 1230 41.60 23.18 41.88
CA TYR A 1230 41.37 21.91 42.56
C TYR A 1230 42.69 21.40 43.12
N SER A 1231 42.92 21.57 44.44
CA SER A 1231 44.11 21.05 45.13
C SER A 1231 43.76 19.95 46.15
N LYS A 1232 43.02 18.91 45.72
CA LYS A 1232 42.83 17.70 46.53
C LYS A 1232 43.02 16.43 45.72
N ASP A 1233 43.14 15.32 46.45
CA ASP A 1233 43.65 14.01 46.04
C ASP A 1233 43.28 13.53 44.63
N PRO A 1234 44.17 12.71 44.00
CA PRO A 1234 43.98 12.20 42.64
C PRO A 1234 42.63 11.50 42.48
N VAL A 1235 41.90 11.88 41.43
CA VAL A 1235 40.72 11.15 40.98
C VAL A 1235 41.19 9.76 40.54
N LYS A 1236 40.82 8.71 41.29
CA LYS A 1236 41.04 7.32 40.86
C LYS A 1236 40.12 7.04 39.67
N LEU A 1237 40.71 6.72 38.53
CA LEU A 1237 39.98 6.16 37.39
C LEU A 1237 39.43 4.77 37.75
N PRO A 1238 38.22 4.38 37.30
CA PRO A 1238 37.78 3.00 37.34
C PRO A 1238 38.66 2.16 36.40
N GLU A 1239 39.08 0.96 36.81
CA GLU A 1239 39.98 0.07 36.05
C GLU A 1239 39.36 -0.55 34.77
N THR A 1240 38.25 -0.02 34.25
CA THR A 1240 37.60 -0.58 33.06
C THR A 1240 37.19 0.51 32.07
N LYS A 1241 37.89 0.48 30.92
CA LYS A 1241 37.65 1.19 29.64
C LYS A 1241 37.98 2.69 29.60
N ASN A 1242 38.74 3.06 28.56
CA ASN A 1242 38.97 4.42 28.07
C ASN A 1242 37.62 5.10 27.76
N GLU A 1243 37.03 5.78 28.75
CA GLU A 1243 36.15 6.90 28.46
C GLU A 1243 37.03 8.16 28.44
N ASP A 1244 37.18 8.76 27.25
CA ASP A 1244 37.72 10.12 27.14
C ASP A 1244 36.85 11.03 28.01
N PHE A 1245 37.45 11.66 29.01
CA PHE A 1245 36.76 12.62 29.85
C PHE A 1245 36.26 13.76 28.94
N ASN A 1246 34.94 13.94 28.85
CA ASN A 1246 34.35 14.88 27.91
C ASN A 1246 34.54 16.34 28.37
N PHE A 1247 35.66 16.95 27.94
CA PHE A 1247 35.99 18.37 28.18
C PHE A 1247 35.14 19.36 27.35
N SER A 1248 34.17 18.89 26.56
CA SER A 1248 33.38 19.79 25.70
C SER A 1248 32.48 20.75 26.48
N GLU A 1249 32.21 20.47 27.76
CA GLU A 1249 31.33 21.29 28.62
C GLU A 1249 32.05 22.37 29.44
N TYR A 1250 33.37 22.34 29.49
CA TYR A 1250 34.19 23.25 30.29
C TYR A 1250 35.05 24.09 29.33
N ASP A 1251 34.86 25.41 29.38
CA ASP A 1251 35.63 26.34 28.57
C ASP A 1251 36.95 26.74 29.27
N ASP A 1252 37.03 26.58 30.60
CA ASP A 1252 38.25 26.76 31.40
C ASP A 1252 38.45 25.57 32.35
N LEU A 1253 39.53 24.81 32.17
CA LEU A 1253 40.07 23.91 33.19
C LEU A 1253 41.53 24.31 33.36
N THR A 1254 41.87 24.81 34.54
CA THR A 1254 43.26 24.89 35.01
C THR A 1254 43.53 23.77 36.00
#